data_AF-A0A7H1RTL0-F1
#
_entry.id   AF-A0A7H1RTL0-F1
#
_cell.length_a   1.000
_cell.length_b   1.000
_cell.length_c   1.000
_cell.angle_alpha   90.00
_cell.angle_beta   90.00
_cell.angle_gamma   90.00
#
_symmetry.space_group_name_H-M   'P 1'
#
loop_
_entity.id
_entity.type
_entity.pdbx_description
1 polymer ?
#
loop_
_entity_poly.entity_id
_entity_poly.type
_entity_poly.pdbx_seq_one_letter_code
_entity_poly.pdbx_strand_id
1 'polypeptide(L)'
;MKAIWEKWLKKCRSLPNQYIGFFIFAVLLFWLKTYAAYLAEFNLGISNSMQEFLLFINPISSAVFFLGLALLAKETRVYKWLIIINFVLSFILYANIVYYRFFSDFITFPTLTQTKNFGDLGRSIWELLRWYDVFYFLDTIILAVIVFSKRFSLPEVQAGRFKKGAIFASAILMFSINLALAETDRPQLLTRTFDRNYIVKYLGVYNYLIYDAFQSMKSSTQRAFANKSDITTVLNYVQATYAKPNPKYFGVAKGKNVIYIHLESLQNFVINYKLNGEEVTPFLNSLTRDPNTFYFDNFFHQTGQGKTSDAEFMLENSLFGLPQGAVFTTKGQNTYQAAPAILHQYGYTSAVFHGNYKTFWNRDEIYKSFGFDHFFDASYYDMNDEDVLNYGLKDKPFFRESIPLLETLKEPFYVKFITLSNHFPYPISEEDATIPPATTGDGSVDRYFQTARYLDEAVKEFFDYLKKSGLYDRSVIILYGDHYGISENHNKAMAQILGKEITPYEHAQLQRVPLFIHVPGIKGGVIHEFGGQIDLLPTVLHLLGIDTKNYVHFGTDLLSPEHQEIVPFRNGDFVTPKVTAVNGKYYDTKTGEPLESTPEIQRLEQIVRTKLDLSDKVVYGDLLRFYTPKGFKPVDPSKYDYNNREEGSDQ
;
A
#
# COMPACT_ATOMS: atom_id res chain seq x y z
N MET A 1 42.79 19.76 8.11
CA MET A 1 41.74 19.18 8.97
C MET A 1 42.11 19.11 10.46
N LYS A 2 43.18 18.41 10.86
CA LYS A 2 43.57 18.24 12.28
C LYS A 2 43.73 19.56 13.07
N ALA A 3 44.37 20.57 12.46
CA ALA A 3 44.58 21.88 13.08
C ALA A 3 43.30 22.75 13.17
N ILE A 4 42.36 22.56 12.22
CA ILE A 4 41.04 23.22 12.24
C ILE A 4 40.18 22.58 13.34
N TRP A 5 40.23 21.25 13.44
CA TRP A 5 39.56 20.46 14.47
C TRP A 5 40.08 20.79 15.88
N GLU A 6 41.40 20.90 16.06
CA GLU A 6 42.02 21.29 17.34
C GLU A 6 41.72 22.76 17.73
N LYS A 7 41.67 23.68 16.76
CA LYS A 7 41.26 25.08 17.01
C LYS A 7 39.79 25.18 17.41
N TRP A 8 38.90 24.43 16.76
CA TRP A 8 37.48 24.41 17.09
C TRP A 8 37.24 23.81 18.49
N LEU A 9 37.93 22.70 18.81
CA LEU A 9 37.88 22.06 20.14
C LEU A 9 38.45 22.92 21.27
N LYS A 10 39.52 23.70 21.02
CA LYS A 10 40.01 24.69 22.00
C LYS A 10 38.99 25.79 22.26
N LYS A 11 38.21 26.19 21.25
CA LYS A 11 37.08 27.14 21.39
C LYS A 11 35.89 26.54 22.15
N CYS A 12 35.65 25.24 22.03
CA CYS A 12 34.65 24.53 22.85
C CYS A 12 35.06 24.42 24.33
N ARG A 13 36.36 24.43 24.66
CA ARG A 13 36.84 24.44 26.06
C ARG A 13 36.53 25.75 26.80
N SER A 14 36.27 26.85 26.08
CA SER A 14 36.02 28.18 26.65
C SER A 14 34.53 28.58 26.71
N LEU A 15 33.60 27.68 26.40
CA LEU A 15 32.15 27.96 26.52
C LEU A 15 31.63 27.61 27.92
N PRO A 16 30.70 28.37 28.52
CA PRO A 16 30.32 28.24 29.95
C PRO A 16 29.53 26.98 30.35
N ASN A 17 29.59 25.88 29.59
CA ASN A 17 29.19 24.53 30.03
C ASN A 17 29.66 23.48 29.00
N GLN A 18 30.70 22.72 29.34
CA GLN A 18 31.31 21.69 28.46
C GLN A 18 30.28 20.66 27.93
N TYR A 19 29.24 20.33 28.71
CA TYR A 19 28.14 19.46 28.27
C TYR A 19 27.24 20.12 27.20
N ILE A 20 26.90 21.41 27.35
CA ILE A 20 26.02 22.10 26.38
C ILE A 20 26.68 22.14 25.00
N GLY A 21 28.00 22.33 24.94
CA GLY A 21 28.75 22.21 23.69
C GLY A 21 28.66 20.82 23.06
N PHE A 22 28.80 19.75 23.86
CA PHE A 22 28.63 18.37 23.38
C PHE A 22 27.20 18.09 22.92
N PHE A 23 26.20 18.57 23.65
CA PHE A 23 24.78 18.45 23.29
C PHE A 23 24.46 19.15 21.96
N ILE A 24 24.90 20.40 21.79
CA ILE A 24 24.72 21.15 20.53
C ILE A 24 25.44 20.42 19.39
N PHE A 25 26.65 19.90 19.62
CA PHE A 25 27.37 19.13 18.61
C PHE A 25 26.62 17.87 18.19
N ALA A 26 26.03 17.12 19.13
CA ALA A 26 25.19 15.97 18.83
C ALA A 26 23.94 16.36 18.03
N VAL A 27 23.24 17.43 18.43
CA VAL A 27 22.08 17.97 17.70
C VAL A 27 22.49 18.33 16.26
N LEU A 28 23.62 19.00 16.06
CA LEU A 28 24.11 19.40 14.73
C LEU A 28 24.44 18.18 13.86
N LEU A 29 25.14 17.18 14.39
CA LEU A 29 25.47 15.95 13.64
C LEU A 29 24.20 15.21 13.22
N PHE A 30 23.29 15.01 14.16
CA PHE A 30 22.03 14.34 13.93
C PHE A 30 21.16 15.07 12.90
N TRP A 31 21.08 16.40 13.02
CA TRP A 31 20.33 17.28 12.12
C TRP A 31 20.86 17.21 10.68
N LEU A 32 22.16 17.44 10.49
CA LEU A 32 22.79 17.42 9.16
C LEU A 32 22.65 16.05 8.50
N LYS A 33 22.85 14.97 9.27
CA LYS A 33 22.64 13.61 8.79
C LYS A 33 21.19 13.37 8.37
N THR A 34 20.21 13.76 9.20
CA THR A 34 18.79 13.56 8.90
C THR A 34 18.39 14.33 7.65
N TYR A 35 18.83 15.57 7.52
CA TYR A 35 18.57 16.37 6.32
C TYR A 35 19.22 15.77 5.06
N ALA A 36 20.47 15.31 5.17
CA ALA A 36 21.14 14.62 4.05
C ALA A 36 20.41 13.33 3.65
N ALA A 37 19.90 12.58 4.62
CA ALA A 37 19.09 11.38 4.37
C ALA A 37 17.78 11.71 3.65
N TYR A 38 17.09 12.80 4.02
CA TYR A 38 15.87 13.22 3.33
C TYR A 38 16.12 13.53 1.86
N LEU A 39 17.21 14.23 1.54
CA LEU A 39 17.56 14.56 0.16
C LEU A 39 18.01 13.35 -0.67
N ALA A 40 18.63 12.36 -0.02
CA ALA A 40 19.19 11.20 -0.70
C ALA A 40 18.17 10.08 -0.90
N GLU A 41 17.26 9.87 0.05
CA GLU A 41 16.45 8.65 0.13
C GLU A 41 14.94 8.87 -0.04
N PHE A 42 14.43 10.09 0.14
CA PHE A 42 12.99 10.35 0.09
C PHE A 42 12.60 11.25 -1.09
N ASN A 43 11.59 10.83 -1.86
CA ASN A 43 11.00 11.64 -2.91
C ASN A 43 9.77 12.39 -2.37
N LEU A 44 10.01 13.48 -1.63
CA LEU A 44 8.95 14.21 -0.91
C LEU A 44 8.17 15.22 -1.77
N GLY A 45 8.45 15.31 -3.07
CA GLY A 45 7.79 16.25 -3.98
C GLY A 45 7.94 17.72 -3.55
N ILE A 46 9.18 18.13 -3.25
CA ILE A 46 9.51 19.52 -2.88
C ILE A 46 9.36 20.40 -4.11
N SER A 47 8.62 21.51 -3.99
CA SER A 47 8.28 22.35 -5.14
C SER A 47 8.56 23.84 -4.98
N ASN A 48 8.89 24.30 -3.77
CA ASN A 48 9.13 25.72 -3.51
C ASN A 48 10.18 25.93 -2.39
N SER A 49 10.68 27.16 -2.29
CA SER A 49 11.72 27.52 -1.31
C SER A 49 11.25 27.46 0.14
N MET A 50 9.95 27.64 0.42
CA MET A 50 9.39 27.48 1.76
C MET A 50 9.47 26.02 2.20
N GLN A 51 9.13 25.08 1.32
CA GLN A 51 9.23 23.64 1.58
C GLN A 51 10.67 23.20 1.76
N GLU A 52 11.61 23.72 0.96
CA GLU A 52 13.06 23.47 1.15
C GLU A 52 13.52 23.96 2.52
N PHE A 53 13.13 25.16 2.91
CA PHE A 53 13.44 25.73 4.21
C PHE A 53 12.84 24.90 5.36
N LEU A 54 11.57 24.52 5.25
CA LEU A 54 10.87 23.70 6.24
C LEU A 54 11.51 22.33 6.38
N LEU A 55 11.85 21.67 5.28
CA LEU A 55 12.54 20.39 5.28
C LEU A 55 13.91 20.48 5.98
N PHE A 56 14.63 21.59 5.76
CA PHE A 56 15.91 21.85 6.40
C PHE A 56 15.77 22.03 7.91
N ILE A 57 14.77 22.78 8.40
CA ILE A 57 14.66 23.07 9.84
C ILE A 57 13.89 22.01 10.64
N ASN A 58 13.03 21.21 10.00
CA ASN A 58 12.11 20.31 10.71
C ASN A 58 12.77 19.28 11.64
N PRO A 59 14.01 18.77 11.40
CA PRO A 59 14.60 17.78 12.31
C PRO A 59 15.09 18.40 13.63
N ILE A 60 15.30 19.73 13.67
CA ILE A 60 15.95 20.42 14.80
C ILE A 60 15.09 20.29 16.07
N SER A 61 13.78 20.51 15.97
CA SER A 61 12.88 20.45 17.13
C SER A 61 12.89 19.08 17.78
N SER A 62 12.79 18.01 16.97
CA SER A 62 12.87 16.63 17.44
C SER A 62 14.25 16.30 17.99
N ALA A 63 15.33 16.74 17.34
CA ALA A 63 16.70 16.51 17.81
C ALA A 63 16.91 17.11 19.21
N VAL A 64 16.53 18.37 19.41
CA VAL A 64 16.65 19.06 20.71
C VAL A 64 15.76 18.38 21.76
N PHE A 65 14.53 18.02 21.41
CA PHE A 65 13.59 17.38 22.34
C PHE A 65 14.09 16.01 22.81
N PHE A 66 14.34 15.09 21.86
CA PHE A 66 14.68 13.70 22.18
C PHE A 66 16.07 13.56 22.78
N LEU A 67 17.10 14.18 22.19
CA LEU A 67 18.44 14.16 22.81
C LEU A 67 18.42 14.87 24.17
N GLY A 68 17.52 15.83 24.37
CA GLY A 68 17.29 16.51 25.64
C GLY A 68 16.89 15.56 26.77
N LEU A 69 16.24 14.42 26.46
CA LEU A 69 15.88 13.39 27.45
C LEU A 69 17.12 12.79 28.15
N ALA A 70 18.30 12.83 27.52
CA ALA A 70 19.54 12.38 28.15
C ALA A 70 19.84 13.11 29.46
N LEU A 71 19.42 14.38 29.59
CA LEU A 71 19.58 15.20 30.79
C LEU A 71 18.80 14.68 32.01
N LEU A 72 17.89 13.72 31.82
CA LEU A 72 17.20 13.04 32.93
C LEU A 72 18.14 12.07 33.67
N ALA A 73 19.19 11.60 33.01
CA ALA A 73 20.23 10.81 33.65
C ALA A 73 21.09 11.65 34.62
N LYS A 74 21.76 10.98 35.55
CA LYS A 74 22.64 11.61 36.54
C LYS A 74 24.10 11.59 36.08
N GLU A 75 24.84 12.65 36.43
CA GLU A 75 26.30 12.72 36.35
C GLU A 75 26.84 12.44 34.93
N THR A 76 27.84 11.57 34.80
CA THR A 76 28.47 11.19 33.53
C THR A 76 27.63 10.25 32.68
N ARG A 77 26.53 9.68 33.22
CA ARG A 77 25.64 8.78 32.47
C ARG A 77 24.88 9.51 31.36
N VAL A 78 24.73 10.84 31.48
CA VAL A 78 24.09 11.69 30.47
C VAL A 78 24.71 11.49 29.08
N TYR A 79 26.04 11.40 28.97
CA TYR A 79 26.72 11.17 27.69
C TYR A 79 26.36 9.81 27.07
N LYS A 80 26.28 8.76 27.90
CA LYS A 80 25.89 7.41 27.44
C LYS A 80 24.44 7.39 26.98
N TRP A 81 23.53 7.99 27.76
CA TRP A 81 22.11 8.09 27.38
C TRP A 81 21.90 8.90 26.11
N LEU A 82 22.67 9.98 25.92
CA LEU A 82 22.63 10.76 24.68
C LEU A 82 23.03 9.91 23.47
N ILE A 83 24.10 9.11 23.57
CA ILE A 83 24.49 8.18 22.49
C ILE A 83 23.41 7.12 22.24
N ILE A 84 22.83 6.54 23.28
CA ILE A 84 21.77 5.54 23.16
C ILE A 84 20.55 6.13 22.46
N ILE A 85 20.09 7.31 22.88
CA ILE A 85 18.97 8.00 22.25
C ILE A 85 19.31 8.35 20.80
N ASN A 86 20.51 8.86 20.52
CA ASN A 86 20.96 9.15 19.17
C ASN A 86 20.95 7.90 18.28
N PHE A 87 21.42 6.77 18.80
CA PHE A 87 21.38 5.49 18.09
C PHE A 87 19.94 5.07 17.77
N VAL A 88 19.03 5.14 18.76
CA VAL A 88 17.61 4.79 18.57
C VAL A 88 16.97 5.70 17.51
N LEU A 89 17.20 7.00 17.57
CA LEU A 89 16.68 7.93 16.56
C LEU A 89 17.28 7.64 15.17
N SER A 90 18.57 7.30 15.09
CA SER A 90 19.23 6.91 13.84
C SER A 90 18.64 5.62 13.27
N PHE A 91 18.35 4.65 14.14
CA PHE A 91 17.69 3.41 13.76
C PHE A 91 16.27 3.64 13.25
N ILE A 92 15.48 4.51 13.88
CA ILE A 92 14.14 4.88 13.42
C ILE A 92 14.19 5.52 12.02
N LEU A 93 15.13 6.44 11.78
CA LEU A 93 15.35 7.02 10.46
C LEU A 93 15.74 5.95 9.44
N TYR A 94 16.70 5.09 9.79
CA TYR A 94 17.15 4.01 8.92
C TYR A 94 16.05 3.01 8.57
N ALA A 95 15.22 2.61 9.55
CA ALA A 95 14.09 1.73 9.32
C ALA A 95 13.09 2.37 8.33
N ASN A 96 12.81 3.67 8.46
CA ASN A 96 11.98 4.39 7.51
C ASN A 96 12.63 4.49 6.12
N ILE A 97 13.95 4.67 6.02
CA ILE A 97 14.68 4.65 4.74
C ILE A 97 14.48 3.30 4.03
N VAL A 98 14.74 2.19 4.71
CA VAL A 98 14.58 0.85 4.13
C VAL A 98 13.13 0.59 3.73
N TYR A 99 12.17 0.98 4.57
CA TYR A 99 10.75 0.84 4.26
C TYR A 99 10.33 1.69 3.06
N TYR A 100 10.80 2.94 2.97
CA TYR A 100 10.50 3.86 1.87
C TYR A 100 11.04 3.38 0.52
N ARG A 101 12.19 2.69 0.52
CA ARG A 101 12.77 2.06 -0.69
C ARG A 101 11.82 1.05 -1.34
N PHE A 102 10.84 0.50 -0.62
CA PHE A 102 9.84 -0.40 -1.15
C PHE A 102 8.45 0.22 -1.28
N PHE A 103 7.97 0.88 -0.23
CA PHE A 103 6.59 1.38 -0.16
C PHE A 103 6.40 2.81 -0.70
N SER A 104 7.50 3.55 -0.95
CA SER A 104 7.47 5.01 -1.20
C SER A 104 6.67 5.77 -0.14
N ASP A 105 6.75 5.26 1.09
CA ASP A 105 5.92 5.65 2.21
C ASP A 105 6.63 5.38 3.54
N PHE A 106 6.03 5.80 4.67
CA PHE A 106 6.65 5.76 5.99
C PHE A 106 6.02 4.69 6.90
N ILE A 107 6.82 4.18 7.83
CA ILE A 107 6.37 3.19 8.81
C ILE A 107 5.32 3.83 9.73
N THR A 108 4.15 3.19 9.81
CA THR A 108 3.08 3.57 10.73
C THR A 108 3.07 2.63 11.94
N PHE A 109 2.46 3.05 13.05
CA PHE A 109 2.30 2.25 14.26
C PHE A 109 1.51 0.96 13.99
N PRO A 110 0.43 0.94 13.18
CA PRO A 110 -0.23 -0.29 12.79
C PRO A 110 0.64 -1.22 11.94
N THR A 111 1.62 -0.71 11.20
CA THR A 111 2.58 -1.55 10.46
C THR A 111 3.58 -2.21 11.40
N LEU A 112 4.00 -1.53 12.47
CA LEU A 112 4.89 -2.12 13.49
C LEU A 112 4.24 -3.30 14.24
N THR A 113 2.91 -3.32 14.35
CA THR A 113 2.19 -4.43 15.01
C THR A 113 1.91 -5.62 14.07
N GLN A 114 2.22 -5.52 12.77
CA GLN A 114 2.04 -6.59 11.76
C GLN A 114 3.20 -7.60 11.74
N THR A 115 3.64 -8.09 12.90
CA THR A 115 4.83 -8.95 13.00
C THR A 115 4.70 -10.29 12.28
N LYS A 116 3.46 -10.78 12.04
CA LYS A 116 3.20 -12.06 11.36
C LYS A 116 3.71 -12.13 9.93
N ASN A 117 3.81 -10.99 9.23
CA ASN A 117 4.27 -10.95 7.83
C ASN A 117 5.80 -10.85 7.70
N PHE A 118 6.53 -10.56 8.78
CA PHE A 118 7.96 -10.22 8.69
C PHE A 118 8.85 -11.40 8.28
N GLY A 119 8.48 -12.63 8.60
CA GLY A 119 9.26 -13.83 8.24
C GLY A 119 9.41 -13.97 6.72
N ASP A 120 8.31 -13.86 6.00
CA ASP A 120 8.25 -14.08 4.55
C ASP A 120 8.82 -12.88 3.75
N LEU A 121 8.99 -11.72 4.40
CA LEU A 121 9.55 -10.51 3.81
C LEU A 121 11.09 -10.44 3.87
N GLY A 122 11.77 -11.40 4.51
CA GLY A 122 13.20 -11.31 4.83
C GLY A 122 14.12 -11.09 3.61
N ARG A 123 13.88 -11.81 2.51
CA ARG A 123 14.68 -11.66 1.27
C ARG A 123 14.44 -10.31 0.59
N SER A 124 13.20 -9.83 0.60
CA SER A 124 12.84 -8.51 0.09
C SER A 124 13.52 -7.40 0.87
N ILE A 125 13.62 -7.53 2.20
CA ILE A 125 14.39 -6.59 3.04
C ILE A 125 15.87 -6.60 2.62
N TRP A 126 16.47 -7.78 2.42
CA TRP A 126 17.86 -7.88 2.00
C TRP A 126 18.15 -7.16 0.67
N GLU A 127 17.24 -7.25 -0.30
CA GLU A 127 17.39 -6.58 -1.60
C GLU A 127 17.36 -5.04 -1.50
N LEU A 128 16.74 -4.51 -0.43
CA LEU A 128 16.64 -3.07 -0.16
C LEU A 128 17.85 -2.51 0.59
N LEU A 129 18.68 -3.37 1.18
CA LEU A 129 19.86 -2.95 1.92
C LEU A 129 20.95 -2.47 0.97
N ARG A 130 21.69 -1.44 1.40
CA ARG A 130 22.76 -0.83 0.63
C ARG A 130 24.02 -0.74 1.49
N TRP A 131 25.19 -0.92 0.88
CA TRP A 131 26.47 -0.92 1.60
C TRP A 131 26.73 0.41 2.35
N TYR A 132 26.19 1.51 1.83
CA TYR A 132 26.34 2.85 2.39
C TYR A 132 25.42 3.12 3.59
N ASP A 133 24.50 2.20 3.93
CA ASP A 133 23.56 2.35 5.05
C ASP A 133 24.28 2.54 6.41
N VAL A 134 25.51 2.05 6.53
CA VAL A 134 26.37 2.25 7.72
C VAL A 134 26.58 3.74 8.05
N PHE A 135 26.54 4.62 7.05
CA PHE A 135 26.75 6.05 7.26
C PHE A 135 25.60 6.75 7.98
N TYR A 136 24.39 6.16 8.02
CA TYR A 136 23.29 6.67 8.85
C TYR A 136 23.53 6.50 10.36
N PHE A 137 24.58 5.80 10.76
CA PHE A 137 25.03 5.65 12.14
C PHE A 137 26.35 6.38 12.43
N LEU A 138 26.90 7.12 11.45
CA LEU A 138 28.21 7.76 11.57
C LEU A 138 28.26 8.78 12.72
N ASP A 139 27.19 9.55 12.92
CA ASP A 139 27.06 10.48 14.04
C ASP A 139 27.14 9.78 15.39
N THR A 140 26.45 8.64 15.53
CA THR A 140 26.49 7.79 16.73
C THR A 140 27.89 7.28 16.98
N ILE A 141 28.59 6.80 15.92
CA ILE A 141 29.96 6.31 16.01
C ILE A 141 30.91 7.44 16.46
N ILE A 142 30.78 8.65 15.88
CA ILE A 142 31.59 9.81 16.27
C ILE A 142 31.38 10.15 17.75
N LEU A 143 30.12 10.23 18.20
CA LEU A 143 29.80 10.52 19.60
C LEU A 143 30.34 9.43 20.55
N ALA A 144 30.21 8.16 20.17
CA ALA A 144 30.73 7.02 20.93
C ALA A 144 32.26 7.08 21.06
N VAL A 145 32.99 7.35 19.97
CA VAL A 145 34.44 7.48 19.99
C VAL A 145 34.87 8.63 20.92
N ILE A 146 34.20 9.79 20.88
CA ILE A 146 34.52 10.92 21.75
C ILE A 146 34.36 10.53 23.23
N VAL A 147 33.28 9.84 23.59
CA VAL A 147 32.96 9.47 24.98
C VAL A 147 33.82 8.30 25.49
N PHE A 148 34.06 7.28 24.67
CA PHE A 148 34.72 6.04 25.10
C PHE A 148 36.24 5.99 24.84
N SER A 149 36.80 6.88 24.00
CA SER A 149 38.25 6.91 23.75
C SER A 149 39.12 7.30 24.95
N LYS A 150 38.51 7.72 26.08
CA LYS A 150 39.17 8.24 27.29
C LYS A 150 40.16 9.40 27.05
N ARG A 151 40.23 9.92 25.82
CA ARG A 151 41.09 11.03 25.40
C ARG A 151 40.58 12.38 25.92
N PHE A 152 39.33 12.41 26.37
CA PHE A 152 38.66 13.61 26.87
C PHE A 152 38.14 13.36 28.29
N SER A 153 38.38 14.30 29.20
CA SER A 153 37.78 14.31 30.53
C SER A 153 36.31 14.69 30.40
N LEU A 154 35.39 13.78 30.74
CA LEU A 154 33.95 14.04 30.75
C LEU A 154 33.56 14.69 32.08
N PRO A 155 33.18 15.98 32.11
CA PRO A 155 32.76 16.62 33.34
C PRO A 155 31.41 16.07 33.81
N GLU A 156 31.21 16.07 35.13
CA GLU A 156 29.90 15.77 35.69
C GLU A 156 28.86 16.80 35.25
N VAL A 157 27.69 16.29 34.85
CA VAL A 157 26.58 17.12 34.38
C VAL A 157 25.56 17.27 35.50
N GLN A 158 25.46 18.48 36.05
CA GLN A 158 24.39 18.86 36.97
C GLN A 158 23.52 19.95 36.33
N ALA A 159 22.51 19.52 35.57
CA ALA A 159 21.52 20.42 34.99
C ALA A 159 20.39 20.70 36.00
N GLY A 160 20.27 21.95 36.46
CA GLY A 160 19.13 22.38 37.28
C GLY A 160 17.80 22.28 36.53
N ARG A 161 16.68 22.17 37.26
CA ARG A 161 15.32 22.02 36.70
C ARG A 161 15.00 23.09 35.64
N PHE A 162 15.43 24.33 35.88
CA PHE A 162 15.26 25.43 34.93
C PHE A 162 15.93 25.18 33.57
N LYS A 163 17.19 24.72 33.55
CA LYS A 163 17.92 24.45 32.29
C LYS A 163 17.27 23.30 31.51
N LYS A 164 16.81 22.26 32.21
CA LYS A 164 16.05 21.15 31.60
C LYS A 164 14.75 21.68 30.97
N GLY A 165 13.97 22.44 31.74
CA GLY A 165 12.74 23.07 31.26
C GLY A 165 12.96 23.99 30.06
N ALA A 166 14.04 24.78 30.07
CA ALA A 166 14.38 25.67 28.95
C ALA A 166 14.68 24.91 27.65
N ILE A 167 15.35 23.75 27.72
CA ILE A 167 15.61 22.92 26.52
C ILE A 167 14.30 22.38 25.95
N PHE A 168 13.44 21.78 26.77
CA PHE A 168 12.14 21.29 26.30
C PHE A 168 11.24 22.42 25.79
N ALA A 169 11.18 23.55 26.48
CA ALA A 169 10.43 24.73 26.03
C ALA A 169 10.96 25.26 24.69
N SER A 170 12.27 25.28 24.48
CA SER A 170 12.87 25.68 23.20
C SER A 170 12.51 24.72 22.06
N ALA A 171 12.51 23.41 22.31
CA ALA A 171 12.11 22.42 21.32
C ALA A 171 10.62 22.55 20.94
N ILE A 172 9.74 22.75 21.93
CA ILE A 172 8.31 22.99 21.71
C ILE A 172 8.10 24.28 20.91
N LEU A 173 8.78 25.37 21.27
CA LEU A 173 8.68 26.64 20.54
C LEU A 173 9.16 26.48 19.09
N MET A 174 10.29 25.81 18.85
CA MET A 174 10.78 25.51 17.51
C MET A 174 9.77 24.69 16.69
N PHE A 175 9.17 23.67 17.30
CA PHE A 175 8.11 22.87 16.67
C PHE A 175 6.88 23.73 16.35
N SER A 176 6.40 24.55 17.28
CA SER A 176 5.24 25.43 17.05
C SER A 176 5.48 26.43 15.94
N ILE A 177 6.69 27.00 15.83
CA ILE A 177 7.07 27.89 14.72
C ILE A 177 7.08 27.12 13.40
N ASN A 178 7.72 25.94 13.35
CA ASN A 178 7.76 25.10 12.15
C ASN A 178 6.34 24.70 11.70
N LEU A 179 5.47 24.31 12.63
CA LEU A 179 4.07 23.97 12.35
C LEU A 179 3.27 25.17 11.83
N ALA A 180 3.43 26.36 12.43
CA ALA A 180 2.73 27.57 11.98
C ALA A 180 3.13 27.97 10.55
N LEU A 181 4.42 27.88 10.22
CA LEU A 181 4.91 28.10 8.86
C LEU A 181 4.38 27.03 7.90
N ALA A 182 4.36 25.76 8.33
CA ALA A 182 3.82 24.65 7.54
C ALA A 182 2.33 24.82 7.22
N GLU A 183 1.49 25.20 8.19
CA GLU A 183 0.06 25.46 7.97
C GLU A 183 -0.20 26.70 7.09
N THR A 184 0.75 27.65 7.05
CA THR A 184 0.65 28.81 6.14
C THR A 184 0.90 28.39 4.68
N ASP A 185 1.85 27.49 4.43
CA ASP A 185 2.14 26.98 3.08
C ASP A 185 1.14 25.90 2.64
N ARG A 186 0.73 25.00 3.55
CA ARG A 186 -0.27 23.96 3.32
C ARG A 186 -1.35 24.00 4.40
N PRO A 187 -2.44 24.76 4.17
CA PRO A 187 -3.56 24.81 5.11
C PRO A 187 -4.17 23.42 5.32
N GLN A 188 -4.60 23.14 6.55
CA GLN A 188 -5.24 21.89 6.95
C GLN A 188 -4.31 20.67 6.96
N LEU A 189 -2.99 20.90 7.08
CA LEU A 189 -1.95 19.86 6.99
C LEU A 189 -2.25 18.67 7.91
N LEU A 190 -2.55 18.93 9.19
CA LEU A 190 -2.81 17.87 10.17
C LEU A 190 -4.16 17.17 10.02
N THR A 191 -5.05 17.69 9.17
CA THR A 191 -6.40 17.13 8.94
C THR A 191 -6.55 16.44 7.58
N ARG A 192 -5.63 16.69 6.63
CA ARG A 192 -5.57 16.02 5.33
C ARG A 192 -4.57 14.86 5.41
N THR A 193 -4.98 13.80 6.09
CA THR A 193 -4.07 12.78 6.64
C THR A 193 -3.71 11.65 5.67
N PHE A 194 -4.10 11.77 4.41
CA PHE A 194 -4.00 10.67 3.44
C PHE A 194 -2.59 10.50 2.88
N ASP A 195 -1.78 11.56 2.86
CA ASP A 195 -0.41 11.50 2.36
C ASP A 195 0.63 11.82 3.45
N ARG A 196 1.39 10.79 3.82
CA ARG A 196 2.47 10.87 4.82
C ARG A 196 3.69 11.61 4.30
N ASN A 197 3.95 11.62 2.99
CA ASN A 197 5.03 12.39 2.39
C ASN A 197 4.88 13.87 2.71
N TYR A 198 3.65 14.40 2.72
CA TYR A 198 3.38 15.76 3.18
C TYR A 198 3.76 15.95 4.64
N ILE A 199 3.26 15.13 5.56
CA ILE A 199 3.54 15.31 6.99
C ILE A 199 5.05 15.26 7.27
N VAL A 200 5.78 14.33 6.64
CA VAL A 200 7.23 14.22 6.78
C VAL A 200 7.97 15.39 6.13
N LYS A 201 7.55 15.85 4.95
CA LYS A 201 8.11 17.04 4.28
C LYS A 201 8.06 18.27 5.18
N TYR A 202 6.92 18.51 5.80
CA TYR A 202 6.69 19.71 6.60
C TYR A 202 7.21 19.59 8.04
N LEU A 203 7.00 18.45 8.70
CA LEU A 203 7.22 18.28 10.14
C LEU A 203 8.35 17.31 10.50
N GLY A 204 8.83 16.51 9.55
CA GLY A 204 9.90 15.53 9.76
C GLY A 204 9.43 14.19 10.30
N VAL A 205 10.24 13.14 10.07
CA VAL A 205 9.94 11.72 10.39
C VAL A 205 9.59 11.52 11.86
N TYR A 206 10.28 12.19 12.78
CA TYR A 206 10.07 11.99 14.22
C TYR A 206 8.79 12.64 14.74
N ASN A 207 8.43 13.82 14.24
CA ASN A 207 7.16 14.45 14.59
C ASN A 207 6.00 13.71 13.92
N TYR A 208 6.20 13.19 12.70
CA TYR A 208 5.29 12.28 12.04
C TYR A 208 5.04 11.01 12.88
N LEU A 209 6.08 10.38 13.45
CA LEU A 209 5.91 9.20 14.31
C LEU A 209 5.01 9.48 15.52
N ILE A 210 5.16 10.64 16.15
CA ILE A 210 4.29 11.07 17.26
C ILE A 210 2.85 11.27 16.75
N TYR A 211 2.69 11.97 15.63
CA TYR A 211 1.40 12.22 15.01
C TYR A 211 0.68 10.91 14.66
N ASP A 212 1.38 9.96 14.06
CA ASP A 212 0.87 8.65 13.68
C ASP A 212 0.42 7.84 14.90
N ALA A 213 1.17 7.89 16.00
CA ALA A 213 0.76 7.26 17.26
C ALA A 213 -0.55 7.85 17.80
N PHE A 214 -0.71 9.18 17.77
CA PHE A 214 -1.98 9.82 18.17
C PHE A 214 -3.14 9.42 17.25
N GLN A 215 -2.92 9.40 15.93
CA GLN A 215 -3.94 9.00 14.96
C GLN A 215 -4.34 7.53 15.13
N SER A 216 -3.37 6.66 15.38
CA SER A 216 -3.59 5.23 15.67
C SER A 216 -4.44 5.05 16.93
N MET A 217 -4.09 5.75 18.02
CA MET A 217 -4.89 5.74 19.24
C MET A 217 -6.31 6.26 19.01
N LYS A 218 -6.48 7.37 18.30
CA LYS A 218 -7.80 7.92 17.96
C LYS A 218 -8.63 6.91 17.16
N SER A 219 -8.04 6.29 16.14
CA SER A 219 -8.71 5.29 15.29
C SER A 219 -9.18 4.06 16.08
N SER A 220 -8.42 3.62 17.09
CA SER A 220 -8.78 2.49 17.95
C SER A 220 -10.05 2.75 18.78
N THR A 221 -10.32 4.02 19.11
CA THR A 221 -11.50 4.41 19.90
C THR A 221 -12.76 4.64 19.05
N GLN A 222 -12.64 4.84 17.73
CA GLN A 222 -13.77 5.18 16.87
C GLN A 222 -14.87 4.12 16.88
N ARG A 223 -14.53 2.84 16.91
CA ARG A 223 -15.51 1.75 17.05
C ARG A 223 -16.32 1.85 18.34
N ALA A 224 -15.74 2.31 19.45
CA ALA A 224 -16.47 2.45 20.71
C ALA A 224 -17.46 3.63 20.71
N PHE A 225 -17.16 4.69 19.96
CA PHE A 225 -17.98 5.92 19.90
C PHE A 225 -18.93 5.98 18.70
N ALA A 226 -18.78 5.10 17.71
CA ALA A 226 -19.62 5.06 16.53
C ALA A 226 -21.09 4.72 16.86
N ASN A 227 -22.02 5.38 16.18
CA ASN A 227 -23.45 5.24 16.44
C ASN A 227 -24.28 5.12 15.15
N LYS A 228 -25.58 4.86 15.29
CA LYS A 228 -26.51 4.65 14.15
C LYS A 228 -26.68 5.88 13.25
N SER A 229 -26.44 7.10 13.73
CA SER A 229 -26.54 8.29 12.88
C SER A 229 -25.36 8.38 11.88
N ASP A 230 -24.22 7.80 12.23
CA ASP A 230 -23.02 7.80 11.38
C ASP A 230 -23.23 7.03 10.08
N ILE A 231 -23.94 5.90 10.15
CA ILE A 231 -24.25 5.09 8.96
C ILE A 231 -25.29 5.77 8.06
N THR A 232 -26.19 6.60 8.60
CA THR A 232 -27.14 7.37 7.79
C THR A 232 -26.44 8.34 6.84
N THR A 233 -25.38 9.03 7.29
CA THR A 233 -24.60 9.92 6.41
C THR A 233 -23.95 9.15 5.27
N VAL A 234 -23.39 7.97 5.56
CA VAL A 234 -22.80 7.09 4.56
C VAL A 234 -23.86 6.62 3.56
N LEU A 235 -25.01 6.13 4.05
CA LEU A 235 -26.10 5.64 3.20
C LEU A 235 -26.64 6.72 2.26
N ASN A 236 -26.81 7.94 2.74
CA ASN A 236 -27.23 9.07 1.90
C ASN A 236 -26.22 9.34 0.78
N TYR A 237 -24.92 9.25 1.07
CA TYR A 237 -23.87 9.46 0.08
C TYR A 237 -23.84 8.35 -0.99
N VAL A 238 -23.83 7.08 -0.58
CA VAL A 238 -23.80 5.96 -1.54
C VAL A 238 -25.08 5.89 -2.37
N GLN A 239 -26.24 6.23 -1.81
CA GLN A 239 -27.49 6.31 -2.57
C GLN A 239 -27.50 7.48 -3.58
N ALA A 240 -26.89 8.61 -3.23
CA ALA A 240 -26.79 9.77 -4.13
C ALA A 240 -25.77 9.57 -5.25
N THR A 241 -24.81 8.66 -5.07
CA THR A 241 -23.73 8.36 -6.04
C THR A 241 -23.93 7.02 -6.77
N TYR A 242 -25.02 6.31 -6.48
CA TYR A 242 -25.37 5.05 -7.14
C TYR A 242 -25.57 5.24 -8.65
N ALA A 243 -24.88 4.43 -9.45
CA ALA A 243 -25.05 4.32 -10.89
C ALA A 243 -26.00 3.17 -11.23
N LYS A 244 -27.08 3.45 -11.96
CA LYS A 244 -28.04 2.41 -12.34
C LYS A 244 -27.41 1.38 -13.29
N PRO A 245 -27.79 0.10 -13.22
CA PRO A 245 -27.27 -0.92 -14.12
C PRO A 245 -27.63 -0.60 -15.57
N ASN A 246 -26.71 -0.88 -16.48
CA ASN A 246 -27.00 -0.82 -17.91
C ASN A 246 -27.93 -1.98 -18.32
N PRO A 247 -29.13 -1.72 -18.86
CA PRO A 247 -30.07 -2.78 -19.26
C PRO A 247 -29.49 -3.77 -20.27
N LYS A 248 -28.47 -3.37 -21.04
CA LYS A 248 -27.76 -4.25 -21.98
C LYS A 248 -26.98 -5.37 -21.28
N TYR A 249 -26.46 -5.11 -20.09
CA TYR A 249 -25.53 -6.00 -19.39
C TYR A 249 -26.08 -6.55 -18.06
N PHE A 250 -27.13 -5.93 -17.51
CA PHE A 250 -27.70 -6.38 -16.25
C PHE A 250 -28.27 -7.82 -16.36
N GLY A 251 -27.76 -8.72 -15.53
CA GLY A 251 -28.22 -10.11 -15.46
C GLY A 251 -27.81 -11.03 -16.61
N VAL A 252 -26.98 -10.57 -17.54
CA VAL A 252 -26.52 -11.39 -18.69
C VAL A 252 -25.72 -12.61 -18.27
N ALA A 253 -25.12 -12.59 -17.08
CA ALA A 253 -24.33 -13.67 -16.50
C ALA A 253 -25.03 -14.34 -15.31
N LYS A 254 -26.34 -14.14 -15.13
CA LYS A 254 -27.09 -14.71 -14.00
C LYS A 254 -26.91 -16.23 -13.91
N GLY A 255 -26.43 -16.69 -12.75
CA GLY A 255 -26.23 -18.12 -12.45
C GLY A 255 -24.97 -18.73 -13.04
N LYS A 256 -24.10 -17.96 -13.72
CA LYS A 256 -22.77 -18.41 -14.13
C LYS A 256 -21.83 -18.43 -12.93
N ASN A 257 -20.81 -19.28 -12.96
CA ASN A 257 -19.72 -19.18 -11.99
C ASN A 257 -18.99 -17.84 -12.14
N VAL A 258 -18.24 -17.45 -11.11
CA VAL A 258 -17.34 -16.30 -11.14
C VAL A 258 -15.95 -16.78 -10.75
N ILE A 259 -14.97 -16.55 -11.64
CA ILE A 259 -13.58 -16.92 -11.44
C ILE A 259 -12.74 -15.65 -11.48
N TYR A 260 -12.19 -15.26 -10.34
CA TYR A 260 -11.17 -14.22 -10.24
C TYR A 260 -9.77 -14.83 -10.36
N ILE A 261 -8.95 -14.26 -11.24
CA ILE A 261 -7.52 -14.54 -11.34
C ILE A 261 -6.80 -13.23 -11.01
N HIS A 262 -6.22 -13.19 -9.82
CA HIS A 262 -5.43 -12.08 -9.34
C HIS A 262 -4.03 -12.17 -9.97
N LEU A 263 -3.57 -11.10 -10.61
CA LEU A 263 -2.29 -11.00 -11.28
C LEU A 263 -1.32 -10.17 -10.43
N GLU A 264 -0.60 -10.85 -9.53
CA GLU A 264 0.28 -10.23 -8.54
C GLU A 264 1.25 -9.22 -9.18
N SER A 265 1.24 -7.99 -8.66
CA SER A 265 2.12 -6.88 -9.04
C SER A 265 2.15 -6.55 -10.54
N LEU A 266 1.14 -6.96 -11.31
CA LEU A 266 1.13 -6.77 -12.76
C LEU A 266 0.57 -5.39 -13.13
N GLN A 267 1.39 -4.55 -13.75
CA GLN A 267 1.00 -3.24 -14.26
C GLN A 267 0.60 -3.28 -15.73
N ASN A 268 -0.30 -2.38 -16.14
CA ASN A 268 -0.88 -2.39 -17.49
C ASN A 268 0.15 -2.10 -18.60
N PHE A 269 1.29 -1.46 -18.28
CA PHE A 269 2.30 -1.11 -19.27
C PHE A 269 2.94 -2.33 -19.96
N VAL A 270 2.84 -3.53 -19.38
CA VAL A 270 3.35 -4.76 -19.99
C VAL A 270 2.43 -5.32 -21.08
N ILE A 271 1.16 -4.90 -21.10
CA ILE A 271 0.19 -5.35 -22.10
C ILE A 271 0.59 -4.80 -23.47
N ASN A 272 0.78 -5.70 -24.43
CA ASN A 272 1.36 -5.49 -25.76
C ASN A 272 2.80 -4.94 -25.76
N TYR A 273 3.49 -4.92 -24.62
CA TYR A 273 4.89 -4.53 -24.56
C TYR A 273 5.79 -5.63 -25.12
N LYS A 274 6.86 -5.21 -25.81
CA LYS A 274 7.89 -6.11 -26.33
C LYS A 274 9.23 -5.77 -25.72
N LEU A 275 9.83 -6.75 -25.04
CA LEU A 275 11.20 -6.67 -24.57
C LEU A 275 12.10 -7.34 -25.61
N ASN A 276 13.05 -6.61 -26.19
CA ASN A 276 13.97 -7.12 -27.23
C ASN A 276 13.26 -7.79 -28.42
N GLY A 277 12.07 -7.31 -28.78
CA GLY A 277 11.27 -7.83 -29.91
C GLY A 277 10.28 -8.94 -29.55
N GLU A 278 10.29 -9.44 -28.32
CA GLU A 278 9.42 -10.51 -27.84
C GLU A 278 8.31 -9.97 -26.91
N GLU A 279 7.05 -10.39 -27.12
CA GLU A 279 5.93 -9.93 -26.29
C GLU A 279 6.04 -10.43 -24.86
N VAL A 280 6.00 -9.58 -23.84
CA VAL A 280 6.18 -10.03 -22.45
C VAL A 280 5.02 -10.91 -21.98
N THR A 281 3.78 -10.55 -22.32
CA THR A 281 2.56 -11.26 -21.89
C THR A 281 1.68 -11.68 -23.07
N PRO A 282 2.14 -12.58 -23.96
CA PRO A 282 1.46 -12.90 -25.21
C PRO A 282 0.04 -13.45 -25.00
N PHE A 283 -0.22 -14.22 -23.94
CA PHE A 283 -1.56 -14.72 -23.66
C PHE A 283 -2.51 -13.60 -23.23
N LEU A 284 -2.12 -12.76 -22.27
CA LEU A 284 -2.93 -11.61 -21.84
C LEU A 284 -3.14 -10.61 -22.98
N ASN A 285 -2.14 -10.42 -23.86
CA ASN A 285 -2.27 -9.61 -25.07
C ASN A 285 -3.36 -10.15 -25.98
N SER A 286 -3.49 -11.48 -26.09
CA SER A 286 -4.54 -12.11 -26.91
C SER A 286 -5.94 -11.83 -26.38
N LEU A 287 -6.12 -11.71 -25.05
CA LEU A 287 -7.40 -11.40 -24.42
C LEU A 287 -7.90 -9.99 -24.75
N THR A 288 -7.00 -9.03 -25.05
CA THR A 288 -7.40 -7.68 -25.51
C THR A 288 -8.17 -7.71 -26.84
N ARG A 289 -8.10 -8.83 -27.58
CA ARG A 289 -8.71 -9.03 -28.91
C ARG A 289 -9.77 -10.13 -28.88
N ASP A 290 -10.00 -10.76 -27.72
CA ASP A 290 -11.03 -11.78 -27.57
C ASP A 290 -12.42 -11.14 -27.71
N PRO A 291 -13.32 -11.71 -28.54
CA PRO A 291 -14.61 -11.09 -28.83
C PRO A 291 -15.57 -11.05 -27.64
N ASN A 292 -15.29 -11.79 -26.56
CA ASN A 292 -16.12 -11.87 -25.36
C ASN A 292 -15.46 -11.26 -24.11
N THR A 293 -14.33 -10.58 -24.29
CA THR A 293 -13.59 -9.97 -23.18
C THR A 293 -13.68 -8.46 -23.22
N PHE A 294 -14.09 -7.86 -22.11
CA PHE A 294 -13.94 -6.43 -21.85
C PHE A 294 -12.53 -6.19 -21.30
N TYR A 295 -11.70 -5.45 -22.02
CA TYR A 295 -10.37 -5.04 -21.56
C TYR A 295 -10.39 -3.55 -21.23
N PHE A 296 -10.08 -3.19 -19.99
CA PHE A 296 -10.06 -1.81 -19.54
C PHE A 296 -8.63 -1.28 -19.53
N ASP A 297 -8.34 -0.30 -20.38
CA ASP A 297 -6.99 0.28 -20.51
C ASP A 297 -6.75 1.51 -19.61
N ASN A 298 -7.80 2.02 -18.95
CA ASN A 298 -7.74 3.07 -17.93
C ASN A 298 -8.26 2.59 -16.56
N PHE A 299 -7.90 1.37 -16.17
CA PHE A 299 -8.20 0.82 -14.86
C PHE A 299 -7.00 0.95 -13.90
N PHE A 300 -7.24 1.40 -12.68
CA PHE A 300 -6.18 1.68 -11.70
C PHE A 300 -6.36 0.91 -10.40
N HIS A 301 -5.25 0.52 -9.79
CA HIS A 301 -5.30 0.09 -8.40
C HIS A 301 -5.51 1.28 -7.47
N GLN A 302 -6.06 1.02 -6.28
CA GLN A 302 -6.36 2.05 -5.28
C GLN A 302 -5.85 1.66 -3.89
N THR A 303 -4.79 0.85 -3.87
CA THR A 303 -4.22 0.24 -2.67
C THR A 303 -3.39 1.23 -1.86
N GLY A 304 -3.18 0.92 -0.57
CA GLY A 304 -2.27 1.62 0.31
C GLY A 304 -1.17 0.69 0.83
N GLN A 305 -0.90 0.75 2.14
CA GLN A 305 0.11 -0.09 2.79
C GLN A 305 -0.28 -1.57 2.87
N GLY A 306 -1.56 -1.91 2.71
CA GLY A 306 -2.06 -3.28 2.70
C GLY A 306 -1.84 -4.02 1.38
N LYS A 307 -1.45 -3.32 0.30
CA LYS A 307 -1.03 -3.93 -0.98
C LYS A 307 -2.08 -4.93 -1.50
N THR A 308 -1.71 -6.18 -1.76
CA THR A 308 -2.58 -7.29 -2.16
C THR A 308 -3.86 -7.34 -1.32
N SER A 309 -3.74 -7.21 0.01
CA SER A 309 -4.90 -7.28 0.92
C SER A 309 -5.86 -6.10 0.79
N ASP A 310 -5.38 -4.90 0.42
CA ASP A 310 -6.25 -3.76 0.13
C ASP A 310 -7.01 -3.96 -1.19
N ALA A 311 -6.37 -4.54 -2.21
CA ALA A 311 -7.03 -4.88 -3.48
C ALA A 311 -8.12 -5.92 -3.25
N GLU A 312 -7.81 -6.99 -2.50
CA GLU A 312 -8.81 -7.97 -2.07
C GLU A 312 -9.97 -7.32 -1.32
N PHE A 313 -9.68 -6.46 -0.33
CA PHE A 313 -10.69 -5.75 0.46
C PHE A 313 -11.67 -4.97 -0.42
N MET A 314 -11.16 -4.22 -1.40
CA MET A 314 -11.98 -3.45 -2.35
C MET A 314 -12.83 -4.33 -3.24
N LEU A 315 -12.26 -5.41 -3.78
CA LEU A 315 -13.00 -6.35 -4.64
C LEU A 315 -14.12 -7.07 -3.89
N GLU A 316 -13.92 -7.35 -2.60
CA GLU A 316 -14.92 -8.04 -1.79
C GLU A 316 -15.99 -7.12 -1.21
N ASN A 317 -15.68 -5.83 -0.97
CA ASN A 317 -16.57 -4.96 -0.21
C ASN A 317 -16.96 -3.65 -0.91
N SER A 318 -16.29 -3.27 -2.01
CA SER A 318 -16.38 -1.92 -2.58
C SER A 318 -16.17 -0.82 -1.52
N LEU A 319 -15.23 -1.08 -0.59
CA LEU A 319 -14.73 -0.16 0.43
C LEU A 319 -13.22 -0.03 0.27
N PHE A 320 -12.66 1.17 0.45
CA PHE A 320 -11.21 1.37 0.40
C PHE A 320 -10.51 0.71 1.58
N GLY A 321 -9.27 0.25 1.36
CA GLY A 321 -8.33 -0.07 2.45
C GLY A 321 -8.06 1.14 3.35
N LEU A 322 -7.33 0.97 4.45
CA LEU A 322 -7.10 2.07 5.39
C LEU A 322 -6.03 3.06 4.88
N PRO A 323 -6.06 4.33 5.34
CA PRO A 323 -4.99 5.27 5.01
C PRO A 323 -3.64 4.83 5.57
N GLN A 324 -3.60 4.11 6.70
CA GLN A 324 -2.38 3.63 7.36
C GLN A 324 -2.53 2.17 7.84
N GLY A 325 -1.48 1.37 7.66
CA GLY A 325 -1.48 -0.07 7.92
C GLY A 325 -2.36 -0.87 6.96
N ALA A 326 -2.54 -2.15 7.26
CA ALA A 326 -3.38 -3.06 6.48
C ALA A 326 -4.75 -3.23 7.13
N VAL A 327 -5.81 -3.10 6.33
CA VAL A 327 -7.20 -3.29 6.80
C VAL A 327 -7.44 -4.73 7.27
N PHE A 328 -6.90 -5.73 6.57
CA PHE A 328 -7.05 -7.14 6.94
C PHE A 328 -6.50 -7.44 8.34
N THR A 329 -5.36 -6.86 8.71
CA THR A 329 -4.75 -7.12 10.02
C THR A 329 -5.42 -6.36 11.15
N THR A 330 -5.88 -5.13 10.91
CA THR A 330 -6.37 -4.26 11.99
C THR A 330 -7.90 -4.30 12.16
N LYS A 331 -8.62 -4.85 11.17
CA LYS A 331 -10.09 -4.85 11.10
C LYS A 331 -10.67 -6.22 10.71
N GLY A 332 -9.90 -7.30 10.86
CA GLY A 332 -10.32 -8.66 10.51
C GLY A 332 -11.63 -9.14 11.15
N GLN A 333 -12.01 -8.58 12.31
CA GLN A 333 -13.21 -8.94 13.08
C GLN A 333 -14.39 -7.96 12.92
N ASN A 334 -14.32 -7.00 12.01
CA ASN A 334 -15.44 -6.12 11.73
C ASN A 334 -16.61 -6.87 11.08
N THR A 335 -17.80 -6.27 11.13
CA THR A 335 -18.97 -6.75 10.38
C THR A 335 -18.85 -6.35 8.91
N TYR A 336 -19.00 -7.30 8.00
CA TYR A 336 -18.95 -7.07 6.56
C TYR A 336 -20.20 -7.56 5.84
N GLN A 337 -20.39 -7.04 4.63
CA GLN A 337 -21.42 -7.44 3.67
C GLN A 337 -20.71 -7.79 2.36
N ALA A 338 -19.71 -8.67 2.44
CA ALA A 338 -18.79 -8.94 1.35
C ALA A 338 -19.42 -9.79 0.23
N ALA A 339 -18.80 -9.79 -0.95
CA ALA A 339 -19.23 -10.52 -2.13
C ALA A 339 -19.58 -12.00 -1.87
N PRO A 340 -18.74 -12.83 -1.18
CA PRO A 340 -19.10 -14.22 -0.89
C PRO A 340 -20.39 -14.33 -0.08
N ALA A 341 -20.59 -13.50 0.95
CA ALA A 341 -21.83 -13.50 1.73
C ALA A 341 -23.06 -13.01 0.94
N ILE A 342 -22.89 -12.04 0.02
CA ILE A 342 -23.95 -11.60 -0.89
C ILE A 342 -24.34 -12.76 -1.81
N LEU A 343 -23.36 -13.37 -2.48
CA LEU A 343 -23.59 -14.43 -3.46
C LEU A 343 -24.08 -15.74 -2.82
N HIS A 344 -23.73 -16.01 -1.55
CA HIS A 344 -24.28 -17.12 -0.78
C HIS A 344 -25.81 -17.03 -0.67
N GLN A 345 -26.40 -15.82 -0.58
CA GLN A 345 -27.87 -15.65 -0.60
C GLN A 345 -28.49 -16.12 -1.93
N TYR A 346 -27.70 -16.20 -3.00
CA TYR A 346 -28.08 -16.64 -4.33
C TYR A 346 -27.60 -18.07 -4.64
N GLY A 347 -27.15 -18.81 -3.63
CA GLY A 347 -26.79 -20.23 -3.75
C GLY A 347 -25.37 -20.50 -4.24
N TYR A 348 -24.47 -19.51 -4.20
CA TYR A 348 -23.08 -19.69 -4.59
C TYR A 348 -22.26 -20.32 -3.47
N THR A 349 -21.39 -21.26 -3.82
CA THR A 349 -20.27 -21.69 -2.97
C THR A 349 -19.06 -20.79 -3.24
N SER A 350 -18.32 -20.41 -2.21
CA SER A 350 -17.21 -19.46 -2.33
C SER A 350 -15.88 -20.05 -1.86
N ALA A 351 -14.79 -19.80 -2.60
CA ALA A 351 -13.47 -20.28 -2.23
C ALA A 351 -12.33 -19.34 -2.62
N VAL A 352 -11.28 -19.31 -1.82
CA VAL A 352 -9.99 -18.71 -2.17
C VAL A 352 -8.94 -19.79 -2.33
N PHE A 353 -8.09 -19.66 -3.34
CA PHE A 353 -6.93 -20.51 -3.62
C PHE A 353 -5.67 -19.66 -3.53
N HIS A 354 -4.70 -20.06 -2.71
CA HIS A 354 -3.42 -19.35 -2.60
C HIS A 354 -2.28 -20.27 -2.15
N GLY A 355 -1.15 -20.21 -2.86
CA GLY A 355 0.06 -20.97 -2.55
C GLY A 355 0.89 -20.44 -1.36
N ASN A 356 0.27 -19.74 -0.40
CA ASN A 356 0.90 -19.31 0.86
C ASN A 356 -0.04 -19.60 2.03
N TYR A 357 0.50 -19.67 3.24
CA TYR A 357 -0.22 -20.01 4.45
C TYR A 357 -1.28 -18.97 4.82
N LYS A 358 -2.44 -19.45 5.28
CA LYS A 358 -3.65 -18.66 5.55
C LYS A 358 -3.50 -17.53 6.57
N THR A 359 -2.47 -17.56 7.42
CA THR A 359 -2.24 -16.50 8.41
C THR A 359 -1.58 -15.26 7.82
N PHE A 360 -0.94 -15.37 6.64
CA PHE A 360 -0.34 -14.24 5.96
C PHE A 360 -1.42 -13.21 5.62
N TRP A 361 -1.12 -11.92 5.85
CA TRP A 361 -2.07 -10.82 5.80
C TRP A 361 -3.29 -10.93 6.75
N ASN A 362 -3.36 -11.92 7.66
CA ASN A 362 -4.54 -12.20 8.49
C ASN A 362 -5.76 -12.71 7.70
N ARG A 363 -5.54 -13.39 6.56
CA ARG A 363 -6.63 -13.91 5.70
C ARG A 363 -7.54 -14.91 6.43
N ASP A 364 -6.99 -15.82 7.23
CA ASP A 364 -7.75 -16.80 8.02
C ASP A 364 -8.82 -16.18 8.92
N GLU A 365 -8.57 -14.98 9.46
CA GLU A 365 -9.55 -14.30 10.32
C GLU A 365 -10.56 -13.51 9.50
N ILE A 366 -10.10 -12.67 8.55
CA ILE A 366 -11.01 -11.77 7.84
C ILE A 366 -11.91 -12.49 6.83
N TYR A 367 -11.46 -13.58 6.21
CA TYR A 367 -12.29 -14.36 5.29
C TYR A 367 -13.50 -14.98 5.98
N LYS A 368 -13.39 -15.32 7.28
CA LYS A 368 -14.53 -15.75 8.10
C LYS A 368 -15.53 -14.61 8.28
N SER A 369 -15.06 -13.39 8.43
CA SER A 369 -15.91 -12.18 8.52
C SER A 369 -16.54 -11.81 7.17
N PHE A 370 -15.87 -12.11 6.06
CA PHE A 370 -16.44 -11.98 4.71
C PHE A 370 -17.45 -13.09 4.39
N GLY A 371 -17.28 -14.27 4.98
CA GLY A 371 -18.13 -15.42 4.76
C GLY A 371 -17.71 -16.28 3.57
N PHE A 372 -16.40 -16.43 3.34
CA PHE A 372 -15.89 -17.42 2.38
C PHE A 372 -16.09 -18.83 2.91
N ASP A 373 -16.66 -19.74 2.11
CA ASP A 373 -16.91 -21.12 2.52
C ASP A 373 -15.60 -21.92 2.65
N HIS A 374 -14.67 -21.72 1.72
CA HIS A 374 -13.38 -22.45 1.67
C HIS A 374 -12.18 -21.51 1.51
N PHE A 375 -11.05 -21.91 2.10
CA PHE A 375 -9.74 -21.33 1.81
C PHE A 375 -8.71 -22.44 1.65
N PHE A 376 -8.33 -22.69 0.40
CA PHE A 376 -7.28 -23.62 0.00
C PHE A 376 -5.94 -22.89 0.02
N ASP A 377 -5.33 -22.81 1.20
CA ASP A 377 -4.02 -22.20 1.43
C ASP A 377 -2.86 -23.19 1.16
N ALA A 378 -1.61 -22.79 1.44
CA ALA A 378 -0.42 -23.62 1.25
C ALA A 378 -0.52 -25.05 1.80
N SER A 379 -1.35 -25.30 2.83
CA SER A 379 -1.53 -26.65 3.40
C SER A 379 -2.24 -27.64 2.48
N TYR A 380 -2.81 -27.20 1.35
CA TYR A 380 -3.47 -28.03 0.35
C TYR A 380 -2.59 -28.34 -0.88
N TYR A 381 -1.38 -27.81 -0.94
CA TYR A 381 -0.47 -27.95 -2.08
C TYR A 381 0.82 -28.67 -1.67
N ASP A 382 1.55 -29.20 -2.64
CA ASP A 382 2.89 -29.73 -2.39
C ASP A 382 3.92 -28.59 -2.29
N MET A 383 4.29 -28.24 -1.06
CA MET A 383 5.24 -27.17 -0.76
C MET A 383 6.70 -27.65 -0.81
N ASN A 384 7.06 -28.39 -1.85
CA ASN A 384 8.42 -28.88 -2.06
C ASN A 384 9.40 -27.73 -2.45
N ASP A 385 10.69 -27.90 -2.16
CA ASP A 385 11.69 -26.84 -2.36
C ASP A 385 11.88 -26.42 -3.84
N GLU A 386 11.56 -27.31 -4.80
CA GLU A 386 11.72 -27.03 -6.23
C GLU A 386 10.59 -26.13 -6.77
N ASP A 387 9.39 -26.27 -6.22
CA ASP A 387 8.18 -25.55 -6.61
C ASP A 387 7.90 -24.31 -5.76
N VAL A 388 8.70 -24.04 -4.73
CA VAL A 388 8.52 -22.88 -3.83
C VAL A 388 9.53 -21.76 -4.11
N LEU A 389 9.01 -20.53 -4.24
CA LEU A 389 9.77 -19.29 -4.27
C LEU A 389 9.64 -18.56 -2.93
N ASN A 390 10.29 -17.40 -2.81
CA ASN A 390 10.42 -16.62 -1.56
C ASN A 390 9.16 -16.53 -0.70
N TYR A 391 7.98 -16.34 -1.32
CA TYR A 391 6.72 -16.14 -0.60
C TYR A 391 5.82 -17.39 -0.55
N GLY A 392 6.12 -18.45 -1.29
CA GLY A 392 5.21 -19.58 -1.48
C GLY A 392 5.33 -20.26 -2.84
N LEU A 393 4.32 -21.06 -3.18
CA LEU A 393 4.27 -21.91 -4.37
C LEU A 393 4.33 -21.10 -5.68
N LYS A 394 5.06 -21.63 -6.68
CA LYS A 394 5.10 -21.09 -8.05
C LYS A 394 3.72 -21.17 -8.72
N ASP A 395 3.46 -20.27 -9.66
CA ASP A 395 2.12 -20.09 -10.25
C ASP A 395 1.69 -21.28 -11.13
N LYS A 396 2.61 -21.90 -11.89
CA LYS A 396 2.32 -23.09 -12.71
C LYS A 396 1.86 -24.31 -11.87
N PRO A 397 2.64 -24.80 -10.87
CA PRO A 397 2.17 -25.86 -10.00
C PRO A 397 0.92 -25.45 -9.21
N PHE A 398 0.84 -24.20 -8.73
CA PHE A 398 -0.36 -23.67 -8.06
C PHE A 398 -1.64 -23.84 -8.88
N PHE A 399 -1.67 -23.37 -10.14
CA PHE A 399 -2.86 -23.54 -10.97
C PHE A 399 -3.17 -25.01 -11.26
N ARG A 400 -2.13 -25.81 -11.55
CA ARG A 400 -2.27 -27.25 -11.83
C ARG A 400 -2.88 -28.02 -10.65
N GLU A 401 -2.40 -27.77 -9.44
CA GLU A 401 -2.86 -28.43 -8.22
C GLU A 401 -4.17 -27.86 -7.69
N SER A 402 -4.51 -26.63 -8.07
CA SER A 402 -5.82 -26.07 -7.73
C SER A 402 -6.98 -26.67 -8.55
N ILE A 403 -6.71 -27.29 -9.70
CA ILE A 403 -7.73 -27.92 -10.56
C ILE A 403 -8.57 -28.97 -9.81
N PRO A 404 -7.98 -30.03 -9.21
CA PRO A 404 -8.77 -31.04 -8.49
C PRO A 404 -9.54 -30.44 -7.31
N LEU A 405 -8.99 -29.43 -6.63
CA LEU A 405 -9.67 -28.71 -5.56
C LEU A 405 -10.89 -27.93 -6.07
N LEU A 406 -10.74 -27.22 -7.20
CA LEU A 406 -11.83 -26.50 -7.88
C LEU A 406 -12.95 -27.44 -8.33
N GLU A 407 -12.61 -28.63 -8.84
CA GLU A 407 -13.59 -29.64 -9.28
C GLU A 407 -14.45 -30.19 -8.13
N THR A 408 -14.01 -30.05 -6.86
CA THR A 408 -14.82 -30.43 -5.68
C THR A 408 -15.95 -29.44 -5.37
N LEU A 409 -15.89 -28.21 -5.91
CA LEU A 409 -16.83 -27.15 -5.55
C LEU A 409 -18.15 -27.31 -6.26
N LYS A 410 -19.24 -27.07 -5.53
CA LYS A 410 -20.58 -27.06 -6.08
C LYS A 410 -20.83 -25.79 -6.89
N GLU A 411 -21.33 -25.94 -8.12
CA GLU A 411 -21.79 -24.81 -8.94
C GLU A 411 -23.20 -24.30 -8.54
N PRO A 412 -23.48 -22.99 -8.70
CA PRO A 412 -22.53 -21.96 -9.14
C PRO A 412 -21.53 -21.62 -8.03
N PHE A 413 -20.30 -21.28 -8.38
CA PHE A 413 -19.28 -20.86 -7.42
C PHE A 413 -18.72 -19.46 -7.67
N TYR A 414 -18.21 -18.85 -6.61
CA TYR A 414 -17.46 -17.60 -6.60
C TYR A 414 -16.06 -17.88 -6.08
N VAL A 415 -15.06 -17.90 -6.95
CA VAL A 415 -13.70 -18.31 -6.58
C VAL A 415 -12.67 -17.25 -6.93
N LYS A 416 -11.60 -17.21 -6.14
CA LYS A 416 -10.44 -16.33 -6.38
C LYS A 416 -9.15 -17.12 -6.29
N PHE A 417 -8.33 -17.01 -7.33
CA PHE A 417 -6.97 -17.54 -7.39
C PHE A 417 -5.99 -16.39 -7.18
N ILE A 418 -5.22 -16.45 -6.09
CA ILE A 418 -4.22 -15.42 -5.74
C ILE A 418 -2.83 -15.95 -6.11
N THR A 419 -2.29 -15.46 -7.22
CA THR A 419 -0.93 -15.80 -7.68
C THR A 419 0.15 -15.18 -6.80
N LEU A 420 1.41 -15.57 -7.00
CA LEU A 420 2.50 -15.18 -6.09
C LEU A 420 3.85 -15.02 -6.78
N SER A 421 4.10 -15.67 -7.92
CA SER A 421 5.46 -15.73 -8.50
C SER A 421 5.98 -14.37 -8.99
N ASN A 422 5.08 -13.50 -9.46
CA ASN A 422 5.42 -12.15 -9.91
C ASN A 422 5.54 -11.13 -8.76
N HIS A 423 6.18 -11.52 -7.66
CA HIS A 423 6.36 -10.65 -6.49
C HIS A 423 7.81 -10.15 -6.36
N PHE A 424 8.00 -8.90 -5.93
CA PHE A 424 9.32 -8.34 -5.65
C PHE A 424 10.14 -9.23 -4.70
N PRO A 425 11.46 -9.45 -4.93
CA PRO A 425 12.33 -8.81 -5.93
C PRO A 425 12.40 -9.55 -7.28
N TYR A 426 11.32 -10.24 -7.64
CA TYR A 426 11.12 -10.99 -8.89
C TYR A 426 12.16 -12.09 -9.11
N PRO A 427 12.38 -13.00 -8.13
CA PRO A 427 13.27 -14.12 -8.33
C PRO A 427 12.67 -15.10 -9.35
N ILE A 428 13.48 -15.57 -10.29
CA ILE A 428 13.13 -16.65 -11.20
C ILE A 428 14.38 -17.47 -11.49
N SER A 429 14.22 -18.78 -11.68
CA SER A 429 15.32 -19.66 -12.09
C SER A 429 15.58 -19.52 -13.59
N GLU A 430 16.78 -19.90 -14.06
CA GLU A 430 17.06 -19.92 -15.50
C GLU A 430 16.19 -20.96 -16.23
N GLU A 431 15.80 -22.04 -15.55
CA GLU A 431 14.97 -23.12 -16.12
C GLU A 431 13.51 -22.68 -16.32
N ASP A 432 12.99 -21.85 -15.40
CA ASP A 432 11.63 -21.33 -15.47
C ASP A 432 11.49 -20.12 -16.40
N ALA A 433 12.58 -19.41 -16.69
CA ALA A 433 12.55 -18.18 -17.47
C ALA A 433 12.53 -18.45 -18.98
N THR A 434 11.46 -18.00 -19.66
CA THR A 434 11.29 -18.17 -21.11
C THR A 434 11.51 -16.89 -21.92
N ILE A 435 11.90 -15.80 -21.25
CA ILE A 435 12.30 -14.52 -21.85
C ILE A 435 13.59 -14.03 -21.15
N PRO A 436 14.53 -13.39 -21.88
CA PRO A 436 15.68 -12.74 -21.24
C PRO A 436 15.25 -11.59 -20.31
N PRO A 437 16.05 -11.26 -19.28
CA PRO A 437 15.83 -10.08 -18.46
C PRO A 437 16.01 -8.80 -19.29
N ALA A 438 15.50 -7.67 -18.79
CA ALA A 438 15.90 -6.37 -19.32
C ALA A 438 17.34 -6.04 -18.92
N THR A 439 17.87 -4.93 -19.44
CA THR A 439 19.28 -4.55 -19.27
C THR A 439 19.43 -3.11 -18.77
N THR A 440 18.60 -2.72 -17.80
CA THR A 440 18.58 -1.37 -17.23
C THR A 440 19.66 -1.14 -16.18
N GLY A 441 20.21 -2.22 -15.62
CA GLY A 441 21.16 -2.21 -14.51
C GLY A 441 20.48 -2.22 -13.14
N ASP A 442 19.14 -2.27 -13.09
CA ASP A 442 18.34 -2.43 -11.89
C ASP A 442 17.77 -3.85 -11.85
N GLY A 443 18.30 -4.68 -10.94
CA GLY A 443 18.02 -6.10 -10.92
C GLY A 443 16.53 -6.46 -10.75
N SER A 444 15.76 -5.68 -9.98
CA SER A 444 14.32 -5.98 -9.82
C SER A 444 13.53 -5.59 -11.06
N VAL A 445 13.83 -4.45 -11.71
CA VAL A 445 13.19 -4.08 -12.99
C VAL A 445 13.56 -5.08 -14.09
N ASP A 446 14.82 -5.49 -14.13
CA ASP A 446 15.32 -6.39 -15.18
C ASP A 446 14.64 -7.77 -15.12
N ARG A 447 14.42 -8.31 -13.91
CA ARG A 447 13.74 -9.60 -13.71
C ARG A 447 12.21 -9.56 -13.74
N TYR A 448 11.60 -8.40 -13.49
CA TYR A 448 10.13 -8.25 -13.49
C TYR A 448 9.48 -8.77 -14.79
N PHE A 449 10.11 -8.54 -15.94
CA PHE A 449 9.58 -9.03 -17.22
C PHE A 449 9.61 -10.56 -17.34
N GLN A 450 10.56 -11.22 -16.68
CA GLN A 450 10.66 -12.69 -16.69
C GLN A 450 9.58 -13.32 -15.82
N THR A 451 9.32 -12.78 -14.63
CA THR A 451 8.25 -13.26 -13.76
C THR A 451 6.86 -12.90 -14.31
N ALA A 452 6.71 -11.74 -14.97
CA ALA A 452 5.47 -11.38 -15.67
C ALA A 452 5.17 -12.34 -16.83
N ARG A 453 6.21 -12.75 -17.58
CA ARG A 453 6.08 -13.82 -18.60
C ARG A 453 5.68 -15.16 -17.98
N TYR A 454 6.33 -15.56 -16.89
CA TYR A 454 6.01 -16.80 -16.21
C TYR A 454 4.55 -16.85 -15.72
N LEU A 455 4.05 -15.73 -15.17
CA LEU A 455 2.65 -15.55 -14.80
C LEU A 455 1.72 -15.66 -16.01
N ASP A 456 2.05 -15.01 -17.14
CA ASP A 456 1.26 -15.09 -18.38
C ASP A 456 1.11 -16.54 -18.87
N GLU A 457 2.19 -17.32 -18.85
CA GLU A 457 2.18 -18.74 -19.21
C GLU A 457 1.35 -19.59 -18.25
N ALA A 458 1.49 -19.37 -16.94
CA ALA A 458 0.73 -20.09 -15.92
C ALA A 458 -0.78 -19.84 -16.06
N VAL A 459 -1.17 -18.58 -16.31
CA VAL A 459 -2.56 -18.21 -16.57
C VAL A 459 -3.06 -18.83 -17.88
N LYS A 460 -2.23 -18.87 -18.92
CA LYS A 460 -2.58 -19.55 -20.17
C LYS A 460 -2.89 -21.03 -19.95
N GLU A 461 -2.04 -21.75 -19.21
CA GLU A 461 -2.26 -23.16 -18.88
C GLU A 461 -3.58 -23.38 -18.13
N PHE A 462 -3.90 -22.49 -17.18
CA PHE A 462 -5.18 -22.53 -16.48
C PHE A 462 -6.37 -22.26 -17.40
N PHE A 463 -6.27 -21.29 -18.32
CA PHE A 463 -7.31 -21.02 -19.32
C PHE A 463 -7.52 -22.19 -20.28
N ASP A 464 -6.45 -22.89 -20.67
CA ASP A 464 -6.54 -24.10 -21.50
C ASP A 464 -7.34 -25.20 -20.77
N TYR A 465 -7.13 -25.35 -19.46
CA TYR A 465 -7.98 -26.20 -18.62
C TYR A 465 -9.44 -25.72 -18.58
N LEU A 466 -9.69 -24.42 -18.31
CA LEU A 466 -11.06 -23.88 -18.25
C LEU A 466 -11.85 -24.12 -19.54
N LYS A 467 -11.18 -23.99 -20.70
CA LYS A 467 -11.78 -24.30 -22.00
C LYS A 467 -12.05 -25.80 -22.14
N LYS A 468 -11.08 -26.65 -21.80
CA LYS A 468 -11.21 -28.11 -21.90
C LYS A 468 -12.30 -28.69 -20.99
N SER A 469 -12.48 -28.15 -19.79
CA SER A 469 -13.50 -28.58 -18.82
C SER A 469 -14.89 -28.00 -19.09
N GLY A 470 -15.00 -27.06 -20.03
CA GLY A 470 -16.23 -26.31 -20.32
C GLY A 470 -16.56 -25.25 -19.27
N LEU A 471 -15.69 -25.02 -18.28
CA LEU A 471 -15.84 -23.93 -17.31
C LEU A 471 -15.79 -22.55 -17.97
N TYR A 472 -15.01 -22.40 -19.04
CA TYR A 472 -14.88 -21.15 -19.79
C TYR A 472 -16.23 -20.60 -20.26
N ASP A 473 -17.11 -21.44 -20.83
CA ASP A 473 -18.39 -21.01 -21.39
C ASP A 473 -19.49 -20.77 -20.34
N ARG A 474 -19.29 -21.30 -19.12
CA ARG A 474 -20.26 -21.21 -18.01
C ARG A 474 -19.81 -20.34 -16.85
N SER A 475 -18.69 -19.61 -17.00
CA SER A 475 -18.13 -18.73 -15.97
C SER A 475 -17.91 -17.32 -16.49
N VAL A 476 -18.12 -16.32 -15.64
CA VAL A 476 -17.49 -15.00 -15.80
C VAL A 476 -16.06 -15.11 -15.29
N ILE A 477 -15.08 -14.82 -16.13
CA ILE A 477 -13.66 -14.88 -15.74
C ILE A 477 -13.13 -13.46 -15.68
N ILE A 478 -12.62 -13.06 -14.52
CA ILE A 478 -12.09 -11.71 -14.27
C ILE A 478 -10.62 -11.84 -13.94
N LEU A 479 -9.77 -11.16 -14.71
CA LEU A 479 -8.34 -11.05 -14.44
C LEU A 479 -8.04 -9.60 -14.07
N TYR A 480 -7.30 -9.39 -12.99
CA TYR A 480 -6.96 -8.04 -12.56
C TYR A 480 -5.56 -7.98 -11.96
N GLY A 481 -4.81 -6.93 -12.27
CA GLY A 481 -3.62 -6.58 -11.48
C GLY A 481 -4.02 -5.92 -10.17
N ASP A 482 -3.30 -6.23 -9.11
CA ASP A 482 -3.68 -5.84 -7.75
C ASP A 482 -3.01 -4.53 -7.29
N HIS A 483 -1.75 -4.31 -7.62
CA HIS A 483 -1.06 -3.03 -7.45
C HIS A 483 0.17 -2.91 -8.36
N TYR A 484 0.88 -1.78 -8.25
CA TYR A 484 2.15 -1.61 -8.93
C TYR A 484 3.19 -2.63 -8.46
N GLY A 485 3.97 -3.19 -9.38
CA GLY A 485 5.18 -3.93 -9.05
C GLY A 485 6.38 -2.99 -8.88
N ILE A 486 6.56 -2.07 -9.82
CA ILE A 486 7.73 -1.20 -9.87
C ILE A 486 7.43 0.16 -9.20
N SER A 487 8.10 0.43 -8.07
CA SER A 487 7.95 1.67 -7.30
C SER A 487 8.70 2.87 -7.91
N GLU A 488 8.46 4.07 -7.38
CA GLU A 488 9.15 5.31 -7.81
C GLU A 488 10.68 5.23 -7.70
N ASN A 489 11.20 4.39 -6.81
CA ASN A 489 12.65 4.24 -6.59
C ASN A 489 13.36 3.66 -7.82
N HIS A 490 12.60 3.11 -8.77
CA HIS A 490 13.08 2.54 -10.02
C HIS A 490 12.80 3.44 -11.24
N ASN A 491 12.39 4.69 -11.05
CA ASN A 491 12.05 5.62 -12.14
C ASN A 491 13.18 5.78 -13.17
N LYS A 492 14.46 5.70 -12.76
CA LYS A 492 15.60 5.76 -13.69
C LYS A 492 15.66 4.53 -14.61
N ALA A 493 15.36 3.34 -14.10
CA ALA A 493 15.31 2.13 -14.90
C ALA A 493 14.06 2.11 -15.79
N MET A 494 12.91 2.50 -15.24
CA MET A 494 11.66 2.65 -16.00
C MET A 494 11.78 3.69 -17.13
N ALA A 495 12.56 4.75 -16.95
CA ALA A 495 12.82 5.72 -18.00
C ALA A 495 13.53 5.10 -19.22
N GLN A 496 14.42 4.12 -18.99
CA GLN A 496 15.07 3.35 -20.06
C GLN A 496 14.07 2.41 -20.75
N ILE A 497 13.22 1.72 -19.97
CA ILE A 497 12.18 0.81 -20.48
C ILE A 497 11.17 1.51 -21.39
N LEU A 498 10.71 2.70 -20.97
CA LEU A 498 9.65 3.44 -21.66
C LEU A 498 10.18 4.49 -22.64
N GLY A 499 11.50 4.73 -22.66
CA GLY A 499 12.13 5.70 -23.55
C GLY A 499 11.76 7.16 -23.26
N LYS A 500 11.34 7.47 -22.02
CA LYS A 500 10.97 8.83 -21.59
C LYS A 500 11.22 9.03 -20.09
N GLU A 501 11.37 10.28 -19.68
CA GLU A 501 11.50 10.62 -18.25
C GLU A 501 10.25 10.23 -17.46
N ILE A 502 10.43 9.62 -16.28
CA ILE A 502 9.33 9.28 -15.38
C ILE A 502 9.15 10.39 -14.35
N THR A 503 8.30 11.35 -14.71
CA THR A 503 7.85 12.43 -13.82
C THR A 503 6.77 11.92 -12.85
N PRO A 504 6.36 12.70 -11.82
CA PRO A 504 5.24 12.31 -10.96
C PRO A 504 3.93 12.07 -11.73
N TYR A 505 3.67 12.82 -12.80
CA TYR A 505 2.54 12.57 -13.70
C TYR A 505 2.65 11.20 -14.36
N GLU A 506 3.82 10.88 -14.92
CA GLU A 506 4.06 9.59 -15.59
C GLU A 506 3.96 8.42 -14.60
N HIS A 507 4.48 8.58 -13.38
CA HIS A 507 4.35 7.57 -12.34
C HIS A 507 2.88 7.33 -11.96
N ALA A 508 2.06 8.38 -11.88
CA ALA A 508 0.62 8.24 -11.67
C ALA A 508 -0.07 7.51 -12.83
N GLN A 509 0.37 7.73 -14.08
CA GLN A 509 -0.15 6.97 -15.22
C GLN A 509 0.24 5.49 -15.17
N LEU A 510 1.41 5.16 -14.61
CA LEU A 510 1.87 3.79 -14.40
C LEU A 510 1.13 3.04 -13.28
N GLN A 511 0.26 3.70 -12.51
CA GLN A 511 -0.61 3.02 -11.54
C GLN A 511 -1.76 2.26 -12.20
N ARG A 512 -1.87 2.29 -13.54
CA ARG A 512 -2.77 1.41 -14.28
C ARG A 512 -2.39 -0.05 -14.08
N VAL A 513 -3.40 -0.86 -13.78
CA VAL A 513 -3.30 -2.32 -13.70
C VAL A 513 -4.29 -2.91 -14.71
N PRO A 514 -3.97 -4.04 -15.35
CA PRO A 514 -4.88 -4.60 -16.35
C PRO A 514 -6.16 -5.08 -15.68
N LEU A 515 -7.29 -4.92 -16.38
CA LEU A 515 -8.54 -5.56 -16.04
C LEU A 515 -9.14 -6.20 -17.30
N PHE A 516 -9.40 -7.50 -17.22
CA PHE A 516 -10.08 -8.29 -18.23
C PHE A 516 -11.33 -8.88 -17.61
N ILE A 517 -12.50 -8.72 -18.25
CA ILE A 517 -13.75 -9.37 -17.84
C ILE A 517 -14.26 -10.17 -19.04
N HIS A 518 -14.07 -11.48 -19.02
CA HIS A 518 -14.63 -12.40 -20.00
C HIS A 518 -16.07 -12.77 -19.61
N VAL A 519 -17.03 -12.49 -20.48
CA VAL A 519 -18.45 -12.82 -20.28
C VAL A 519 -18.95 -13.66 -21.47
N PRO A 520 -19.17 -14.97 -21.29
CA PRO A 520 -19.56 -15.86 -22.38
C PRO A 520 -20.83 -15.40 -23.10
N GLY A 521 -20.76 -15.31 -24.43
CA GLY A 521 -21.88 -14.92 -25.29
C GLY A 521 -22.15 -13.41 -25.36
N ILE A 522 -21.40 -12.58 -24.64
CA ILE A 522 -21.53 -11.12 -24.68
C ILE A 522 -20.37 -10.52 -25.44
N LYS A 523 -20.65 -9.64 -26.41
CA LYS A 523 -19.60 -8.96 -27.18
C LYS A 523 -18.84 -7.99 -26.28
N GLY A 524 -17.56 -8.29 -26.08
CA GLY A 524 -16.59 -7.45 -25.37
C GLY A 524 -15.98 -6.37 -26.27
N GLY A 525 -14.77 -5.94 -25.90
CA GLY A 525 -14.01 -4.89 -26.56
C GLY A 525 -13.11 -4.12 -25.59
N VAL A 526 -12.32 -3.20 -26.13
CA VAL A 526 -11.53 -2.26 -25.31
C VAL A 526 -12.47 -1.20 -24.75
N ILE A 527 -12.40 -0.97 -23.45
CA ILE A 527 -13.19 -0.01 -22.68
C ILE A 527 -12.22 1.06 -22.16
N HIS A 528 -12.50 2.32 -22.48
CA HIS A 528 -11.58 3.44 -22.24
C HIS A 528 -11.98 4.27 -21.01
N GLU A 529 -13.15 4.01 -20.46
CA GLU A 529 -13.69 4.62 -19.26
C GLU A 529 -12.72 4.44 -18.09
N PHE A 530 -12.49 5.53 -17.34
CA PHE A 530 -11.58 5.51 -16.20
C PHE A 530 -12.28 4.88 -14.99
N GLY A 531 -11.70 3.82 -14.44
CA GLY A 531 -12.24 3.11 -13.29
C GLY A 531 -11.17 2.61 -12.33
N GLY A 532 -11.58 2.19 -11.13
CA GLY A 532 -10.68 1.59 -10.15
C GLY A 532 -11.21 0.29 -9.55
N GLN A 533 -10.37 -0.39 -8.78
CA GLN A 533 -10.70 -1.65 -8.10
C GLN A 533 -11.99 -1.60 -7.27
N ILE A 534 -12.32 -0.43 -6.71
CA ILE A 534 -13.55 -0.21 -5.95
C ILE A 534 -14.82 -0.49 -6.77
N ASP A 535 -14.76 -0.31 -8.09
CA ASP A 535 -15.87 -0.39 -9.05
C ASP A 535 -16.17 -1.83 -9.51
N LEU A 536 -15.29 -2.78 -9.20
CA LEU A 536 -15.38 -4.13 -9.75
C LEU A 536 -16.50 -4.96 -9.13
N LEU A 537 -16.72 -4.85 -7.81
CA LEU A 537 -17.82 -5.53 -7.13
C LEU A 537 -19.20 -5.16 -7.68
N PRO A 538 -19.60 -3.86 -7.75
CA PRO A 538 -20.90 -3.52 -8.32
C PRO A 538 -21.05 -3.93 -9.79
N THR A 539 -19.97 -3.85 -10.58
CA THR A 539 -19.96 -4.32 -11.98
C THR A 539 -20.31 -5.81 -12.08
N VAL A 540 -19.64 -6.66 -11.27
CA VAL A 540 -19.88 -8.11 -11.28
C VAL A 540 -21.26 -8.46 -10.75
N LEU A 541 -21.72 -7.83 -9.66
CA LEU A 541 -23.06 -8.07 -9.12
C LEU A 541 -24.15 -7.68 -10.13
N HIS A 542 -23.98 -6.59 -10.88
CA HIS A 542 -24.91 -6.20 -11.95
C HIS A 542 -24.90 -7.19 -13.13
N LEU A 543 -23.73 -7.68 -13.56
CA LEU A 543 -23.65 -8.75 -14.58
C LEU A 543 -24.41 -10.02 -14.14
N LEU A 544 -24.37 -10.36 -12.86
CA LEU A 544 -25.11 -11.47 -12.27
C LEU A 544 -26.61 -11.18 -12.04
N GLY A 545 -27.04 -9.92 -12.23
CA GLY A 545 -28.44 -9.50 -12.11
C GLY A 545 -28.88 -9.22 -10.66
N ILE A 546 -27.93 -8.84 -9.80
CA ILE A 546 -28.14 -8.49 -8.40
C ILE A 546 -28.19 -6.96 -8.28
N ASP A 547 -29.25 -6.43 -7.69
CA ASP A 547 -29.38 -5.00 -7.40
C ASP A 547 -28.49 -4.62 -6.21
N THR A 548 -27.57 -3.68 -6.42
CA THR A 548 -26.63 -3.23 -5.38
C THR A 548 -27.08 -1.98 -4.63
N LYS A 549 -28.24 -1.40 -4.95
CA LYS A 549 -28.68 -0.09 -4.42
C LYS A 549 -28.76 -0.02 -2.89
N ASN A 550 -28.99 -1.16 -2.23
CA ASN A 550 -29.11 -1.24 -0.77
C ASN A 550 -27.80 -1.67 -0.07
N TYR A 551 -26.70 -1.86 -0.79
CA TYR A 551 -25.41 -2.16 -0.18
C TYR A 551 -24.58 -0.88 -0.03
N VAL A 552 -23.64 -0.91 0.92
CA VAL A 552 -22.71 0.21 1.16
C VAL A 552 -21.50 0.04 0.24
N HIS A 553 -21.70 0.33 -1.04
CA HIS A 553 -20.63 0.30 -2.05
C HIS A 553 -20.25 1.73 -2.44
N PHE A 554 -18.95 2.02 -2.45
CA PHE A 554 -18.44 3.33 -2.89
C PHE A 554 -18.08 3.32 -4.38
N GLY A 555 -17.83 2.15 -4.96
CA GLY A 555 -17.68 2.00 -6.40
C GLY A 555 -19.02 2.01 -7.14
N THR A 556 -18.94 2.13 -8.45
CA THR A 556 -20.09 2.12 -9.36
C THR A 556 -19.83 1.17 -10.51
N ASP A 557 -20.88 0.59 -11.09
CA ASP A 557 -20.77 -0.34 -12.22
C ASP A 557 -20.07 0.31 -13.42
N LEU A 558 -18.91 -0.24 -13.82
CA LEU A 558 -18.07 0.24 -14.92
C LEU A 558 -18.78 0.20 -16.27
N LEU A 559 -19.79 -0.66 -16.43
CA LEU A 559 -20.56 -0.79 -17.66
C LEU A 559 -21.83 0.07 -17.66
N SER A 560 -22.08 0.80 -16.56
CA SER A 560 -23.18 1.75 -16.45
C SER A 560 -22.89 3.03 -17.24
N PRO A 561 -23.88 3.58 -17.97
CA PRO A 561 -23.76 4.92 -18.55
C PRO A 561 -23.74 6.03 -17.50
N GLU A 562 -24.05 5.73 -16.23
CA GLU A 562 -24.00 6.67 -15.10
C GLU A 562 -22.70 6.54 -14.28
N HIS A 563 -21.74 5.72 -14.72
CA HIS A 563 -20.43 5.57 -14.07
C HIS A 563 -19.69 6.92 -13.98
N GLN A 564 -19.13 7.21 -12.81
CA GLN A 564 -18.34 8.41 -12.60
C GLN A 564 -16.86 8.10 -12.79
N GLU A 565 -16.28 8.67 -13.85
CA GLU A 565 -14.87 8.54 -14.21
C GLU A 565 -13.94 9.39 -13.30
N ILE A 566 -14.03 9.14 -11.99
CA ILE A 566 -13.20 9.74 -10.96
C ILE A 566 -12.58 8.61 -10.15
N VAL A 567 -11.26 8.49 -10.22
CA VAL A 567 -10.50 7.41 -9.60
C VAL A 567 -9.66 7.98 -8.44
N PRO A 568 -10.13 7.89 -7.18
CA PRO A 568 -9.33 8.20 -6.00
C PRO A 568 -8.15 7.26 -5.85
N PHE A 569 -6.97 7.79 -5.52
CA PHE A 569 -5.89 7.04 -4.91
C PHE A 569 -5.97 7.15 -3.39
N ARG A 570 -5.39 6.16 -2.69
CA ARG A 570 -5.50 6.04 -1.23
C ARG A 570 -4.86 7.22 -0.48
N ASN A 571 -3.89 7.90 -1.10
CA ASN A 571 -3.19 9.08 -0.58
C ASN A 571 -3.96 10.40 -0.84
N GLY A 572 -5.11 10.37 -1.51
CA GLY A 572 -5.91 11.55 -1.84
C GLY A 572 -5.61 12.17 -3.21
N ASP A 573 -4.59 11.69 -3.91
CA ASP A 573 -4.42 11.94 -5.34
C ASP A 573 -5.59 11.33 -6.12
N PHE A 574 -5.77 11.72 -7.39
CA PHE A 574 -6.83 11.17 -8.22
C PHE A 574 -6.57 11.34 -9.71
N VAL A 575 -7.25 10.52 -10.52
CA VAL A 575 -7.24 10.62 -11.97
C VAL A 575 -8.68 10.69 -12.50
N THR A 576 -8.87 11.50 -13.53
CA THR A 576 -10.10 11.64 -14.33
C THR A 576 -9.70 11.73 -15.81
N PRO A 577 -10.62 11.66 -16.78
CA PRO A 577 -10.28 11.83 -18.20
C PRO A 577 -9.64 13.19 -18.56
N LYS A 578 -9.73 14.20 -17.69
CA LYS A 578 -9.22 15.56 -17.92
C LYS A 578 -8.08 15.94 -16.98
N VAL A 579 -8.16 15.53 -15.72
CA VAL A 579 -7.27 16.00 -14.64
C VAL A 579 -6.65 14.81 -13.92
N THR A 580 -5.32 14.81 -13.85
CA THR A 580 -4.52 13.97 -12.97
C THR A 580 -3.97 14.86 -11.86
N ALA A 581 -4.35 14.59 -10.62
CA ALA A 581 -3.86 15.30 -9.44
C ALA A 581 -2.81 14.43 -8.74
N VAL A 582 -1.60 14.95 -8.59
CA VAL A 582 -0.46 14.21 -7.99
C VAL A 582 0.33 15.17 -7.12
N ASN A 583 0.59 14.81 -5.87
CA ASN A 583 1.41 15.61 -4.96
C ASN A 583 0.97 17.09 -4.93
N GLY A 584 -0.35 17.31 -4.90
CA GLY A 584 -0.98 18.63 -4.81
C GLY A 584 -0.81 19.52 -6.05
N LYS A 585 -0.33 18.96 -7.16
CA LYS A 585 -0.27 19.59 -8.48
C LYS A 585 -1.30 18.95 -9.41
N TYR A 586 -1.69 19.68 -10.44
CA TYR A 586 -2.69 19.24 -11.41
C TYR A 586 -2.07 19.18 -12.80
N TYR A 587 -2.45 18.18 -13.57
CA TYR A 587 -1.97 17.95 -14.93
C TYR A 587 -3.13 17.59 -15.83
N ASP A 588 -3.08 18.03 -17.10
CA ASP A 588 -3.98 17.53 -18.13
C ASP A 588 -3.70 16.04 -18.32
N THR A 589 -4.73 15.20 -18.23
CA THR A 589 -4.52 13.74 -18.22
C THR A 589 -4.05 13.22 -19.57
N LYS A 590 -4.38 13.90 -20.67
CA LYS A 590 -3.99 13.46 -22.02
C LYS A 590 -2.59 13.92 -22.38
N THR A 591 -2.19 15.13 -22.00
CA THR A 591 -0.92 15.73 -22.43
C THR A 591 0.17 15.69 -21.36
N GLY A 592 -0.19 15.58 -20.08
CA GLY A 592 0.74 15.72 -18.96
C GLY A 592 1.17 17.17 -18.68
N GLU A 593 0.58 18.14 -19.35
CA GLU A 593 0.90 19.56 -19.14
C GLU A 593 0.33 20.06 -17.81
N PRO A 594 1.06 20.92 -17.06
CA PRO A 594 0.57 21.47 -15.80
C PRO A 594 -0.72 22.27 -15.96
N LEU A 595 -1.62 22.15 -14.98
CA LEU A 595 -2.86 22.91 -14.88
C LEU A 595 -2.86 23.76 -13.61
N GLU A 596 -3.44 24.96 -13.73
CA GLU A 596 -3.76 25.80 -12.58
C GLU A 596 -4.97 25.26 -11.82
N SER A 597 -5.02 25.51 -10.52
CA SER A 597 -6.16 25.13 -9.69
C SER A 597 -7.41 25.91 -10.11
N THR A 598 -8.46 25.21 -10.56
CA THR A 598 -9.78 25.79 -10.86
C THR A 598 -10.83 25.37 -9.82
N PRO A 599 -11.98 26.07 -9.71
CA PRO A 599 -13.08 25.63 -8.86
C PRO A 599 -13.62 24.23 -9.20
N GLU A 600 -13.53 23.80 -10.47
CA GLU A 600 -13.89 22.46 -10.90
C GLU A 600 -12.94 21.40 -10.32
N ILE A 601 -11.63 21.64 -10.41
CA ILE A 601 -10.60 20.77 -9.83
C ILE A 601 -10.75 20.66 -8.32
N GLN A 602 -11.01 21.78 -7.63
CA GLN A 602 -11.24 21.79 -6.18
C GLN A 602 -12.49 20.99 -5.79
N ARG A 603 -13.52 21.00 -6.63
CA ARG A 603 -14.72 20.16 -6.43
C ARG A 603 -14.39 18.67 -6.58
N LEU A 604 -13.56 18.30 -7.55
CA LEU A 604 -13.10 16.91 -7.72
C LEU A 604 -12.30 16.45 -6.49
N GLU A 605 -11.36 17.27 -5.99
CA GLU A 605 -10.60 17.00 -4.76
C GLU A 605 -11.54 16.78 -3.56
N GLN A 606 -12.59 17.61 -3.43
CA GLN A 606 -13.56 17.45 -2.35
C GLN A 606 -14.41 16.17 -2.48
N ILE A 607 -14.77 15.76 -3.71
CA ILE A 607 -15.49 14.49 -3.95
C ILE A 607 -14.61 13.31 -3.54
N VAL A 608 -13.35 13.29 -4.01
CA VAL A 608 -12.35 12.26 -3.70
C VAL A 608 -12.16 12.13 -2.19
N ARG A 609 -11.91 13.27 -1.52
CA ARG A 609 -11.75 13.31 -0.06
C ARG A 609 -12.98 12.78 0.67
N THR A 610 -14.17 13.23 0.28
CA THR A 610 -15.42 12.81 0.93
C THR A 610 -15.64 11.30 0.77
N LYS A 611 -15.32 10.76 -0.41
CA LYS A 611 -15.42 9.32 -0.71
C LYS A 611 -14.49 8.50 0.19
N LEU A 612 -13.22 8.91 0.32
CA LEU A 612 -12.23 8.26 1.19
C LEU A 612 -12.61 8.39 2.68
N ASP A 613 -12.95 9.59 3.15
CA ASP A 613 -13.33 9.88 4.54
C ASP A 613 -14.54 9.03 4.99
N LEU A 614 -15.57 8.91 4.12
CA LEU A 614 -16.76 8.13 4.43
C LEU A 614 -16.50 6.62 4.41
N SER A 615 -15.68 6.12 3.47
CA SER A 615 -15.25 4.72 3.48
C SER A 615 -14.47 4.38 4.75
N ASP A 616 -13.53 5.24 5.14
CA ASP A 616 -12.77 5.10 6.38
C ASP A 616 -13.69 5.09 7.60
N LYS A 617 -14.73 5.94 7.60
CA LYS A 617 -15.73 5.99 8.67
C LYS A 617 -16.46 4.66 8.83
N VAL A 618 -16.82 4.00 7.72
CA VAL A 618 -17.44 2.66 7.74
C VAL A 618 -16.52 1.66 8.42
N VAL A 619 -15.25 1.62 8.00
CA VAL A 619 -14.29 0.62 8.44
C VAL A 619 -13.84 0.88 9.89
N TYR A 620 -13.41 2.08 10.24
CA TYR A 620 -12.98 2.37 11.61
C TYR A 620 -14.13 2.30 12.63
N GLY A 621 -15.33 2.71 12.24
CA GLY A 621 -16.52 2.71 13.09
C GLY A 621 -17.21 1.35 13.21
N ASP A 622 -16.82 0.37 12.39
CA ASP A 622 -17.52 -0.92 12.24
C ASP A 622 -19.02 -0.68 11.98
N LEU A 623 -19.33 0.25 11.06
CA LEU A 623 -20.69 0.81 10.94
C LEU A 623 -21.71 -0.18 10.39
N LEU A 624 -21.27 -1.22 9.68
CA LEU A 624 -22.16 -2.24 9.13
C LEU A 624 -22.82 -3.10 10.23
N ARG A 625 -22.32 -3.10 11.48
CA ARG A 625 -23.04 -3.71 12.61
C ARG A 625 -24.38 -3.02 12.93
N PHE A 626 -24.59 -1.79 12.42
CA PHE A 626 -25.82 -1.02 12.59
C PHE A 626 -26.74 -1.02 11.37
N TYR A 627 -26.33 -1.68 10.28
CA TYR A 627 -27.07 -1.68 9.02
C TYR A 627 -27.06 -3.06 8.38
N THR A 628 -28.24 -3.55 8.00
CA THR A 628 -28.38 -4.81 7.27
C THR A 628 -29.33 -4.56 6.11
N PRO A 629 -28.87 -4.72 4.85
CA PRO A 629 -29.74 -4.61 3.68
C PRO A 629 -30.93 -5.57 3.81
N LYS A 630 -32.10 -5.16 3.30
CA LYS A 630 -33.30 -6.00 3.35
C LYS A 630 -33.05 -7.31 2.59
N GLY A 631 -33.22 -8.44 3.27
CA GLY A 631 -33.03 -9.77 2.70
C GLY A 631 -31.60 -10.32 2.81
N PHE A 632 -30.63 -9.52 3.29
CA PHE A 632 -29.29 -10.01 3.58
C PHE A 632 -29.26 -10.67 4.96
N LYS A 633 -28.75 -11.91 5.03
CA LYS A 633 -28.50 -12.59 6.30
C LYS A 633 -27.05 -12.32 6.74
N PRO A 634 -26.82 -11.69 7.91
CA PRO A 634 -25.47 -11.43 8.41
C PRO A 634 -24.63 -12.70 8.55
N VAL A 635 -23.33 -12.54 8.28
CA VAL A 635 -22.32 -13.59 8.44
C VAL A 635 -22.12 -13.87 9.93
N ASP A 636 -21.99 -15.15 10.27
CA ASP A 636 -21.53 -15.61 11.58
C ASP A 636 -20.13 -16.21 11.41
N PRO A 637 -19.05 -15.46 11.74
CA PRO A 637 -17.67 -15.88 11.48
C PRO A 637 -17.29 -17.19 12.19
N SER A 638 -18.00 -17.57 13.25
CA SER A 638 -17.71 -18.79 14.00
C SER A 638 -18.07 -20.08 13.25
N LYS A 639 -18.79 -19.98 12.13
CA LYS A 639 -19.23 -21.12 11.32
C LYS A 639 -18.23 -21.54 10.24
N TYR A 640 -17.11 -20.84 10.12
CA TYR A 640 -16.11 -21.06 9.09
C TYR A 640 -14.83 -21.60 9.71
N ASP A 641 -14.34 -22.71 9.17
CA ASP A 641 -13.09 -23.36 9.56
C ASP A 641 -12.29 -23.68 8.29
N TYR A 642 -11.04 -23.21 8.24
CA TYR A 642 -10.13 -23.38 7.11
C TYR A 642 -8.94 -24.28 7.46
N ASN A 643 -9.01 -25.05 8.55
CA ASN A 643 -7.98 -26.05 8.83
C ASN A 643 -8.11 -27.19 7.83
N ASN A 644 -7.02 -27.49 7.11
CA ASN A 644 -6.93 -28.73 6.37
C ASN A 644 -6.87 -29.89 7.38
N ARG A 645 -7.92 -30.70 7.40
CA ARG A 645 -7.97 -31.93 8.21
C ARG A 645 -7.82 -33.06 7.21
N GLU A 646 -6.64 -33.65 7.13
CA GLU A 646 -6.48 -34.91 6.40
C GLU A 646 -7.45 -35.94 6.99
N GLU A 647 -8.12 -36.72 6.14
CA GLU A 647 -8.91 -37.87 6.57
C GLU A 647 -7.99 -38.87 7.29
N GLY A 648 -7.88 -38.77 8.62
CA GLY A 648 -7.09 -39.71 9.43
C GLY A 648 -6.47 -39.18 10.72
N SER A 649 -6.51 -37.87 11.01
CA SER A 649 -5.82 -37.31 12.19
C SER A 649 -6.65 -37.24 13.49
N ASP A 650 -7.84 -37.84 13.54
CA ASP A 650 -8.55 -38.11 14.80
C ASP A 650 -8.13 -39.50 15.33
N GLN A 651 -6.94 -39.57 15.95
CA GLN A 651 -6.57 -40.58 16.94
C GLN A 651 -5.90 -39.94 18.16
#